data_AF-A0AAV2INS3-F1
#
_entry.id   AF-A0AAV2INS3-F1
#
_cell.length_a   1.000
_cell.length_b   1.000
_cell.length_c   1.000
_cell.angle_alpha   90.00
_cell.angle_beta   90.00
_cell.angle_gamma   90.00
#
_symmetry.space_group_name_H-M   'P 1'
#
loop_
_entity.id
_entity.type
_entity.pdbx_description
1 polymer ?
#
loop_
_entity_poly.entity_id
_entity_poly.type
_entity_poly.pdbx_seq_one_letter_code
_entity_poly.pdbx_strand_id
1 'polypeptide(L)'
;MLQQLAAEEKLRADGGSGLKQIRADVDGPETYYVNGHSGGSVGAIHDHSNSQITIGQGEGQFVLNGVEFRTRHNDYALRMPTKSTSAYHVLSEIPYPQVPPEVTEKSTVQEQIEEMREWFKAWRDQNYKVRDYRPYFKPILCYLEGAWTTKTKEIEESFFSSRHALDADSWFDLQYRKRNYYFSRALQSITFHTDQRPLFVSLLKRKKDTINSYFNSPIFVLPDAVIFSLSNVVREMFLYVLTLHVCTPQMSRGARFTVVGPSDKRFTSTQYLDSMMREVPGKDNYAANITDNSFGMTFLDPTTPNNTALNVGYYHRRYKGEKADAMGLSYGRRGYSDPNVFMAETTQPGIAAMYLKQCSNKLCYESRKRMSYAIPLEVIYLTPLTSWNPYELIHVSDRDKNFVTNGGKRNGGFRNQTAFNGTFSGLYYRTPTEFFSGGEVGSSPADTVKGSVGVLDKNGTVRSLSASGIRIFLPNIPGVGVLRTRYPITPIHGESSGVWKELNALKDIVMKLSSNEKFLVEKVPRAPLPTTTAKPTTTTTRTTTRTSPSSTKSTTATAQQSSATSARPSTTRPVTLPKAYPIQPQLTLVLSTTSRNPPGEHSHSIELTKDEQERLQRGEIIGFITSQDNSHSHEVKVQFSDNRYHIVSCDARSPPCWDGHTSCLTSPTEYKCPAEETVSLTDLLTKATDA
;
A
#
# COMPACT_ATOMS: atom_id res chain seq x y z
N MET A 1 -34.17 -17.93 5.20
CA MET A 1 -33.01 -18.61 5.84
C MET A 1 -32.17 -19.39 4.84
N LEU A 2 -32.73 -20.30 4.03
CA LEU A 2 -31.93 -21.05 3.03
C LEU A 2 -31.24 -20.17 1.97
N GLN A 3 -31.89 -19.07 1.53
CA GLN A 3 -31.27 -18.11 0.60
C GLN A 3 -30.02 -17.42 1.17
N GLN A 4 -30.04 -17.12 2.48
CA GLN A 4 -28.91 -16.49 3.16
C GLN A 4 -27.73 -17.45 3.29
N LEU A 5 -28.00 -18.68 3.73
CA LEU A 5 -26.99 -19.73 3.79
C LEU A 5 -26.39 -20.00 2.40
N ALA A 6 -27.23 -20.07 1.36
CA ALA A 6 -26.76 -20.24 -0.01
C ALA A 6 -25.87 -19.08 -0.48
N ALA A 7 -26.19 -17.84 -0.12
CA ALA A 7 -25.36 -16.68 -0.43
C ALA A 7 -24.01 -16.72 0.32
N GLU A 8 -24.02 -17.10 1.59
CA GLU A 8 -22.78 -17.24 2.37
C GLU A 8 -21.88 -18.36 1.85
N GLU A 9 -22.44 -19.54 1.55
CA GLU A 9 -21.69 -20.66 0.96
C GLU A 9 -21.11 -20.28 -0.40
N LYS A 10 -21.90 -19.57 -1.23
CA LYS A 10 -21.41 -19.03 -2.50
C LYS A 10 -20.21 -18.10 -2.29
N LEU A 11 -20.33 -17.09 -1.42
CA LEU A 11 -19.26 -16.13 -1.17
C LEU A 11 -18.01 -16.78 -0.55
N ARG A 12 -18.17 -17.80 0.30
CA ARG A 12 -17.04 -18.60 0.82
C ARG A 12 -16.32 -19.37 -0.29
N ALA A 13 -17.06 -19.90 -1.26
CA ALA A 13 -16.52 -20.69 -2.35
C ALA A 13 -15.89 -19.84 -3.47
N ASP A 14 -16.50 -18.71 -3.83
CA ASP A 14 -16.16 -17.96 -5.03
C ASP A 14 -14.97 -17.00 -4.84
N GLY A 15 -14.79 -16.44 -3.64
CA GLY A 15 -13.75 -15.43 -3.40
C GLY A 15 -13.11 -15.41 -2.02
N GLY A 16 -13.62 -16.20 -1.05
CA GLY A 16 -13.13 -16.22 0.33
C GLY A 16 -13.32 -14.91 1.09
N SER A 17 -12.76 -14.79 2.29
CA SER A 17 -12.84 -13.55 3.07
C SER A 17 -11.81 -12.52 2.61
N GLY A 18 -12.14 -11.23 2.70
CA GLY A 18 -11.21 -10.15 2.36
C GLY A 18 -11.87 -8.81 2.02
N LEU A 19 -11.04 -7.83 1.68
CA LEU A 19 -11.44 -6.55 1.11
C LEU A 19 -11.93 -6.77 -0.32
N LYS A 20 -13.15 -6.33 -0.62
CA LYS A 20 -13.78 -6.44 -1.94
C LYS A 20 -13.62 -5.15 -2.73
N GLN A 21 -13.89 -4.01 -2.11
CA GLN A 21 -13.88 -2.71 -2.80
C GLN A 21 -13.80 -1.54 -1.82
N ILE A 22 -13.16 -0.43 -2.21
CA ILE A 22 -13.20 0.87 -1.52
C ILE A 22 -14.16 1.84 -2.22
N ARG A 23 -14.47 2.97 -1.58
CA ARG A 23 -15.27 4.03 -2.24
C ARG A 23 -14.63 4.44 -3.58
N ALA A 24 -15.44 4.46 -4.63
CA ALA A 24 -15.03 4.97 -5.94
C ALA A 24 -15.16 6.50 -5.95
N ASP A 25 -14.05 7.19 -6.19
CA ASP A 25 -13.95 8.63 -6.38
C ASP A 25 -13.36 9.01 -7.75
N VAL A 26 -12.69 8.07 -8.41
CA VAL A 26 -12.16 8.18 -9.78
C VAL A 26 -12.76 7.07 -10.65
N ASP A 27 -12.98 7.37 -11.94
CA ASP A 27 -13.53 6.48 -12.97
C ASP A 27 -12.85 6.77 -14.32
N GLY A 28 -12.95 5.86 -15.28
CA GLY A 28 -12.43 6.00 -16.63
C GLY A 28 -12.99 4.95 -17.59
N PRO A 29 -12.66 5.04 -18.89
CA PRO A 29 -13.28 4.20 -19.93
C PRO A 29 -12.96 2.70 -19.76
N GLU A 30 -11.80 2.38 -19.17
CA GLU A 30 -11.40 1.03 -18.83
C GLU A 30 -11.68 0.71 -17.37
N THR A 31 -12.08 -0.53 -17.10
CA THR A 31 -12.50 -0.99 -15.77
C THR A 31 -11.43 -0.81 -14.67
N TYR A 32 -10.15 -0.78 -15.04
CA TYR A 32 -9.05 -0.57 -14.09
C TYR A 32 -8.83 0.90 -13.70
N TYR A 33 -9.49 1.86 -14.34
CA TYR A 33 -9.50 3.27 -13.92
C TYR A 33 -10.47 3.57 -12.77
N VAL A 34 -11.35 2.63 -12.43
CA VAL A 34 -12.20 2.73 -11.24
C VAL A 34 -11.43 2.20 -10.03
N ASN A 35 -11.64 2.76 -8.84
CA ASN A 35 -11.09 2.18 -7.61
C ASN A 35 -11.60 0.75 -7.35
N GLY A 36 -10.67 -0.17 -7.03
CA GLY A 36 -10.95 -1.55 -6.64
C GLY A 36 -10.87 -1.72 -5.13
N HIS A 37 -10.10 -2.70 -4.68
CA HIS A 37 -9.59 -2.77 -3.30
C HIS A 37 -8.42 -1.80 -3.07
N SER A 38 -7.86 -1.24 -4.14
CA SER A 38 -6.85 -0.17 -4.13
C SER A 38 -7.25 0.93 -5.13
N GLY A 39 -6.70 2.13 -4.91
CA GLY A 39 -6.86 3.33 -5.72
C GLY A 39 -5.68 4.26 -5.40
N GLY A 40 -5.94 5.44 -4.82
CA GLY A 40 -4.89 6.26 -4.20
C GLY A 40 -4.19 5.58 -3.01
N SER A 41 -4.88 4.68 -2.30
CA SER A 41 -4.32 3.82 -1.26
C SER A 41 -5.10 2.49 -1.13
N VAL A 42 -4.44 1.44 -0.63
CA VAL A 42 -5.12 0.16 -0.33
C VAL A 42 -6.11 0.36 0.81
N GLY A 43 -7.34 -0.12 0.67
CA GLY A 43 -8.35 -0.02 1.74
C GLY A 43 -8.72 1.41 2.13
N ALA A 44 -8.42 2.41 1.28
CA ALA A 44 -8.57 3.83 1.58
C ALA A 44 -7.83 4.26 2.87
N ILE A 45 -6.70 3.61 3.16
CA ILE A 45 -5.83 3.94 4.28
C ILE A 45 -5.26 5.36 4.10
N HIS A 46 -5.26 6.16 5.16
CA HIS A 46 -4.82 7.56 5.18
C HIS A 46 -4.28 7.96 6.57
N ASP A 47 -3.77 9.18 6.70
CA ASP A 47 -2.96 9.61 7.85
C ASP A 47 -3.72 10.46 8.87
N HIS A 48 -3.67 9.99 10.12
CA HIS A 48 -4.06 10.77 11.30
C HIS A 48 -2.86 11.07 12.20
N SER A 49 -1.77 11.53 11.58
CA SER A 49 -0.51 11.76 12.29
C SER A 49 -0.57 12.88 13.33
N ASN A 50 -1.62 13.71 13.33
CA ASN A 50 -1.91 14.65 14.41
C ASN A 50 -2.58 14.00 15.63
N SER A 51 -2.84 12.70 15.62
CA SER A 51 -3.41 11.95 16.73
C SER A 51 -2.43 10.91 17.24
N GLN A 52 -2.41 10.70 18.55
CA GLN A 52 -1.56 9.67 19.16
C GLN A 52 -2.03 8.26 18.82
N ILE A 53 -3.35 8.02 18.89
CA ILE A 53 -3.95 6.67 18.86
C ILE A 53 -4.78 6.39 17.60
N THR A 54 -5.21 7.42 16.87
CA THR A 54 -6.15 7.26 15.76
C THR A 54 -5.43 6.88 14.48
N ILE A 55 -5.94 5.87 13.78
CA ILE A 55 -5.43 5.38 12.50
C ILE A 55 -6.49 5.57 11.42
N GLY A 56 -6.08 6.12 10.29
CA GLY A 56 -6.98 6.40 9.18
C GLY A 56 -7.21 5.18 8.30
N GLN A 57 -8.47 4.79 8.15
CA GLN A 57 -8.94 3.85 7.15
C GLN A 57 -10.30 4.32 6.64
N GLY A 58 -10.44 4.47 5.33
CA GLY A 58 -11.68 4.94 4.74
C GLY A 58 -12.78 3.87 4.72
N GLU A 59 -13.78 4.11 3.88
CA GLU A 59 -14.87 3.16 3.65
C GLU A 59 -14.43 1.98 2.80
N GLY A 60 -14.80 0.78 3.23
CA GLY A 60 -14.55 -0.45 2.51
C GLY A 60 -15.76 -1.39 2.54
N GLN A 61 -15.82 -2.23 1.52
CA GLN A 61 -16.72 -3.37 1.44
C GLN A 61 -15.88 -4.63 1.67
N PHE A 62 -16.29 -5.43 2.63
CA PHE A 62 -15.57 -6.61 3.10
C PHE A 62 -16.46 -7.83 3.02
N VAL A 63 -15.82 -8.98 2.87
CA VAL A 63 -16.45 -10.29 3.04
C VAL A 63 -15.74 -10.97 4.22
N LEU A 64 -16.50 -11.41 5.23
CA LEU A 64 -15.97 -12.16 6.36
C LEU A 64 -16.83 -13.40 6.62
N ASN A 65 -16.24 -14.58 6.41
CA ASN A 65 -16.92 -15.88 6.48
C ASN A 65 -18.23 -15.93 5.67
N GLY A 66 -18.21 -15.48 4.42
CA GLY A 66 -19.41 -15.44 3.55
C GLY A 66 -20.38 -14.30 3.85
N VAL A 67 -20.11 -13.45 4.84
CA VAL A 67 -20.91 -12.25 5.14
C VAL A 67 -20.32 -11.06 4.43
N GLU A 68 -21.03 -10.52 3.46
CA GLU A 68 -20.66 -9.28 2.79
C GLU A 68 -21.27 -8.07 3.50
N PHE A 69 -20.42 -7.11 3.86
CA PHE A 69 -20.83 -5.88 4.54
C PHE A 69 -20.00 -4.69 4.05
N ARG A 70 -20.56 -3.50 4.24
CA ARG A 70 -19.84 -2.24 4.04
C ARG A 70 -19.63 -1.58 5.39
N THR A 71 -18.51 -0.93 5.56
CA THR A 71 -18.19 -0.09 6.71
C THR A 71 -18.44 1.38 6.40
N ARG A 72 -18.68 2.18 7.44
CA ARG A 72 -18.47 3.64 7.37
C ARG A 72 -16.98 3.96 7.24
N HIS A 73 -16.63 5.25 7.18
CA HIS A 73 -15.25 5.69 7.34
C HIS A 73 -14.71 5.20 8.70
N ASN A 74 -13.60 4.45 8.68
CA ASN A 74 -13.08 3.67 9.79
C ASN A 74 -11.84 4.32 10.42
N ASP A 75 -11.95 5.53 10.94
CA ASP A 75 -10.90 6.06 11.82
C ASP A 75 -10.93 5.30 13.13
N TYR A 76 -10.03 4.33 13.29
CA TYR A 76 -10.01 3.39 14.42
C TYR A 76 -8.87 3.73 15.40
N ALA A 77 -9.11 3.51 16.69
CA ALA A 77 -8.09 3.70 17.71
C ALA A 77 -7.25 2.43 17.90
N LEU A 78 -5.94 2.57 18.05
CA LEU A 78 -5.10 1.44 18.42
C LEU A 78 -5.40 0.98 19.85
N ARG A 79 -6.14 -0.13 19.94
CA ARG A 79 -6.51 -0.79 21.19
C ARG A 79 -6.35 -2.29 21.06
N MET A 80 -6.04 -2.94 22.17
CA MET A 80 -5.88 -4.38 22.25
C MET A 80 -6.90 -5.00 23.20
N PRO A 81 -7.25 -6.29 23.04
CA PRO A 81 -7.99 -7.04 24.05
C PRO A 81 -7.25 -7.00 25.39
N THR A 82 -7.99 -6.85 26.49
CA THR A 82 -7.35 -6.79 27.81
C THR A 82 -6.77 -8.14 28.23
N LYS A 83 -5.64 -8.12 28.95
CA LYS A 83 -5.01 -9.35 29.48
C LYS A 83 -5.57 -9.80 30.82
N SER A 84 -6.35 -8.96 31.50
CA SER A 84 -6.73 -9.17 32.92
C SER A 84 -8.10 -9.81 33.13
N THR A 85 -8.96 -9.85 32.10
CA THR A 85 -10.34 -10.36 32.23
C THR A 85 -10.84 -10.99 30.93
N SER A 86 -11.73 -11.96 31.05
CA SER A 86 -12.48 -12.57 29.95
C SER A 86 -13.76 -11.80 29.59
N ALA A 87 -14.01 -10.64 30.21
CA ALA A 87 -15.22 -9.87 29.97
C ALA A 87 -15.31 -9.36 28.51
N TYR A 88 -16.53 -9.43 27.97
CA TYR A 88 -16.85 -9.01 26.61
C TYR A 88 -16.43 -7.56 26.33
N HIS A 89 -15.69 -7.36 25.23
CA HIS A 89 -15.33 -6.04 24.69
C HIS A 89 -14.55 -5.12 25.65
N VAL A 90 -13.90 -5.67 26.68
CA VAL A 90 -12.99 -4.90 27.52
C VAL A 90 -11.65 -4.75 26.80
N LEU A 91 -11.33 -3.51 26.44
CA LEU A 91 -10.11 -3.15 25.71
C LEU A 91 -9.12 -2.44 26.62
N SER A 92 -7.86 -2.51 26.25
CA SER A 92 -6.77 -1.76 26.87
C SER A 92 -6.03 -0.95 25.80
N GLU A 93 -5.43 0.16 26.21
CA GLU A 93 -4.53 0.91 25.34
C GLU A 93 -3.29 0.07 25.03
N ILE A 94 -2.75 0.25 23.82
CA ILE A 94 -1.51 -0.41 23.47
C ILE A 94 -0.35 0.27 24.24
N PRO A 95 0.65 -0.49 24.70
CA PRO A 95 1.87 0.12 25.22
C PRO A 95 2.68 0.71 24.06
N TYR A 96 2.91 2.03 24.08
CA TYR A 96 3.82 2.68 23.13
C TYR A 96 5.28 2.35 23.47
N PRO A 97 6.16 2.21 22.44
CA PRO A 97 7.56 1.99 22.67
C PRO A 97 8.19 3.17 23.39
N GLN A 98 9.11 2.88 24.31
CA GLN A 98 9.90 3.91 24.97
C GLN A 98 10.89 4.56 23.99
N VAL A 99 11.45 5.69 24.39
CA VAL A 99 12.58 6.29 23.66
C VAL A 99 13.86 5.56 24.06
N PRO A 100 14.78 5.25 23.12
CA PRO A 100 16.09 4.74 23.47
C PRO A 100 16.81 5.66 24.47
N PRO A 101 17.35 5.13 25.59
CA PRO A 101 18.05 5.94 26.59
C PRO A 101 19.16 6.80 26.00
N GLU A 102 19.89 6.28 25.02
CA GLU A 102 20.99 6.96 24.33
C GLU A 102 20.55 8.24 23.62
N VAL A 103 19.26 8.34 23.25
CA VAL A 103 18.67 9.58 22.75
C VAL A 103 18.38 10.53 23.91
N THR A 104 17.69 10.08 24.95
CA THR A 104 17.30 10.95 26.08
C THR A 104 18.47 11.42 26.94
N GLU A 105 19.59 10.72 26.92
CA GLU A 105 20.82 11.06 27.65
C GLU A 105 21.63 12.17 26.98
N LYS A 106 21.33 12.55 25.71
CA LYS A 106 22.04 13.66 25.07
C LYS A 106 21.69 14.98 25.71
N SER A 107 22.69 15.87 25.77
CA SER A 107 22.61 17.13 26.49
C SER A 107 21.77 18.20 25.79
N THR A 108 21.71 18.15 24.46
CA THR A 108 20.94 19.11 23.65
C THR A 108 19.94 18.42 22.75
N VAL A 109 18.82 19.09 22.43
CA VAL A 109 17.81 18.57 21.52
C VAL A 109 18.37 18.27 20.13
N GLN A 110 19.37 19.04 19.67
CA GLN A 110 20.03 18.79 18.39
C GLN A 110 20.79 17.46 18.39
N GLU A 111 21.54 17.17 19.45
CA GLU A 111 22.19 15.86 19.63
C GLU A 111 21.15 14.72 19.75
N GLN A 112 20.01 14.96 20.41
CA GLN A 112 18.90 13.99 20.45
C GLN A 112 18.36 13.69 19.05
N ILE A 113 18.18 14.73 18.22
CA ILE A 113 17.71 14.60 16.84
C ILE A 113 18.68 13.74 16.03
N GLU A 114 19.98 14.04 16.11
CA GLU A 114 21.02 13.30 15.38
C GLU A 114 21.10 11.84 15.82
N GLU A 115 21.03 11.57 17.12
CA GLU A 115 21.00 10.19 17.63
C GLU A 115 19.73 9.46 17.20
N MET A 116 18.56 10.07 17.32
CA MET A 116 17.28 9.48 16.91
C MET A 116 17.31 9.11 15.42
N ARG A 117 17.90 9.94 14.55
CA ARG A 117 18.06 9.61 13.12
C ARG A 117 18.87 8.34 12.90
N GLU A 118 19.94 8.15 13.65
CA GLU A 118 20.74 6.94 13.53
C GLU A 118 20.01 5.67 14.03
N TRP A 119 19.07 5.78 14.98
CA TRP A 119 18.16 4.69 15.32
C TRP A 119 17.22 4.33 14.16
N PHE A 120 16.66 5.34 13.49
CA PHE A 120 15.83 5.13 12.29
C PHE A 120 16.64 4.55 11.12
N LYS A 121 17.91 4.94 10.98
CA LYS A 121 18.85 4.35 10.00
C LYS A 121 19.11 2.88 10.28
N ALA A 122 19.37 2.51 11.54
CA ALA A 122 19.56 1.13 11.94
C ALA A 122 18.30 0.28 11.66
N TRP A 123 17.10 0.83 11.92
CA TRP A 123 15.84 0.18 11.55
C TRP A 123 15.68 0.03 10.04
N ARG A 124 15.92 1.08 9.24
CA ARG A 124 15.87 1.01 7.77
C ARG A 124 16.80 -0.08 7.24
N ASP A 125 18.04 -0.09 7.70
CA ASP A 125 19.08 -1.02 7.25
C ASP A 125 18.94 -2.43 7.84
N GLN A 126 17.95 -2.63 8.73
CA GLN A 126 17.74 -3.85 9.51
C GLN A 126 19.02 -4.28 10.26
N ASN A 127 19.85 -3.31 10.65
CA ASN A 127 21.15 -3.53 11.28
C ASN A 127 21.08 -3.33 12.80
N TYR A 128 20.63 -4.37 13.50
CA TYR A 128 20.52 -4.37 14.96
C TYR A 128 21.86 -4.52 15.71
N LYS A 129 22.99 -4.66 15.00
CA LYS A 129 24.32 -4.78 15.63
C LYS A 129 24.87 -3.42 16.10
N VAL A 130 24.52 -2.35 15.39
CA VAL A 130 24.97 -0.99 15.71
C VAL A 130 24.04 -0.37 16.75
N ARG A 131 22.72 -0.49 16.53
CA ARG A 131 21.67 -0.06 17.46
C ARG A 131 20.57 -1.11 17.44
N ASP A 132 20.33 -1.77 18.57
CA ASP A 132 19.27 -2.78 18.64
C ASP A 132 17.90 -2.12 18.69
N TYR A 133 17.35 -1.79 17.53
CA TYR A 133 16.08 -1.07 17.39
C TYR A 133 14.85 -1.90 17.82
N ARG A 134 14.96 -3.23 17.97
CA ARG A 134 13.82 -4.14 18.16
C ARG A 134 12.96 -3.84 19.40
N PRO A 135 13.50 -3.40 20.55
CA PRO A 135 12.69 -3.02 21.72
C PRO A 135 11.89 -1.72 21.50
N TYR A 136 12.34 -0.87 20.59
CA TYR A 136 11.87 0.51 20.41
C TYR A 136 11.04 0.72 19.13
N PHE A 137 11.17 -0.18 18.15
CA PHE A 137 10.41 -0.19 16.91
C PHE A 137 9.53 -1.44 16.89
N LYS A 138 8.31 -1.28 17.41
CA LYS A 138 7.42 -2.42 17.71
C LYS A 138 6.41 -2.63 16.59
N PRO A 139 6.52 -3.72 15.82
CA PRO A 139 5.45 -4.13 14.92
C PRO A 139 4.19 -4.56 15.70
N ILE A 140 3.05 -4.11 15.21
CA ILE A 140 1.73 -4.51 15.69
C ILE A 140 0.87 -5.00 14.54
N LEU A 141 0.02 -5.99 14.79
CA LEU A 141 -0.90 -6.55 13.79
C LEU A 141 -2.31 -6.03 14.04
N CYS A 142 -2.84 -5.31 13.05
CA CYS A 142 -4.23 -4.87 13.03
C CYS A 142 -5.10 -5.89 12.30
N TYR A 143 -6.26 -6.23 12.86
CA TYR A 143 -7.17 -7.21 12.30
C TYR A 143 -8.63 -6.76 12.38
N LEU A 144 -9.42 -7.14 11.38
CA LEU A 144 -10.87 -6.98 11.37
C LEU A 144 -11.46 -8.23 12.02
N GLU A 145 -12.10 -8.05 13.16
CA GLU A 145 -12.86 -9.11 13.80
C GLU A 145 -14.32 -9.01 13.37
N GLY A 146 -15.08 -10.09 13.43
CA GLY A 146 -16.53 -9.99 13.36
C GLY A 146 -17.28 -11.16 13.95
N ALA A 147 -18.50 -10.90 14.41
CA ALA A 147 -19.33 -11.91 15.05
C ALA A 147 -20.82 -11.57 14.94
N TRP A 148 -21.64 -12.61 14.91
CA TRP A 148 -23.09 -12.49 15.04
C TRP A 148 -23.43 -12.18 16.49
N THR A 149 -24.02 -11.03 16.79
CA THR A 149 -24.40 -10.62 18.14
C THR A 149 -25.92 -10.75 18.35
N THR A 150 -26.39 -10.92 19.58
CA THR A 150 -27.82 -11.17 19.89
C THR A 150 -28.61 -9.91 20.28
N LYS A 151 -27.95 -8.77 20.46
CA LYS A 151 -28.59 -7.50 20.82
C LYS A 151 -29.16 -6.83 19.57
N THR A 152 -30.47 -6.90 19.31
CA THR A 152 -31.02 -6.44 18.02
C THR A 152 -32.03 -5.31 18.10
N LYS A 153 -32.34 -4.84 19.32
CA LYS A 153 -33.34 -3.78 19.52
C LYS A 153 -32.76 -2.38 19.35
N GLU A 154 -31.48 -2.20 19.66
CA GLU A 154 -30.74 -0.93 19.56
C GLU A 154 -29.53 -1.13 18.65
N ILE A 155 -29.19 -0.12 17.83
CA ILE A 155 -27.92 -0.10 17.10
C ILE A 155 -26.83 0.24 18.11
N GLU A 156 -25.90 -0.68 18.31
CA GLU A 156 -24.64 -0.39 19.00
C GLU A 156 -23.55 -0.16 17.95
N GLU A 157 -22.74 0.88 18.14
CA GLU A 157 -21.58 1.10 17.28
C GLU A 157 -20.62 -0.09 17.36
N SER A 158 -20.17 -0.55 16.18
CA SER A 158 -19.27 -1.71 16.11
C SER A 158 -17.90 -1.44 16.75
N PHE A 159 -17.45 -0.20 16.74
CA PHE A 159 -16.20 0.23 17.39
C PHE A 159 -16.23 1.75 17.64
N PHE A 160 -15.48 2.19 18.65
CA PHE A 160 -15.31 3.61 18.95
C PHE A 160 -14.51 4.30 17.85
N SER A 161 -15.06 5.39 17.31
CA SER A 161 -14.32 6.36 16.50
C SER A 161 -14.53 7.75 17.07
N SER A 162 -13.44 8.49 17.27
CA SER A 162 -13.49 9.84 17.85
C SER A 162 -14.07 10.88 16.89
N ARG A 163 -14.21 10.55 15.60
CA ARG A 163 -14.60 11.48 14.53
C ARG A 163 -15.86 11.10 13.78
N HIS A 164 -16.26 9.83 13.84
CA HIS A 164 -17.38 9.30 13.06
C HIS A 164 -18.34 8.50 13.93
N ALA A 165 -19.61 8.87 13.88
CA ALA A 165 -20.69 8.16 14.56
C ALA A 165 -21.68 7.56 13.55
N LEU A 166 -22.40 6.53 13.98
CA LEU A 166 -23.55 6.02 13.24
C LEU A 166 -24.73 6.98 13.36
N ASP A 167 -25.29 7.35 12.22
CA ASP A 167 -26.48 8.20 12.14
C ASP A 167 -27.73 7.38 11.87
N ALA A 168 -28.12 6.60 12.87
CA ALA A 168 -29.36 5.84 12.84
C ALA A 168 -29.79 5.42 14.25
N ASP A 169 -31.07 5.61 14.55
CA ASP A 169 -31.66 5.21 15.83
C ASP A 169 -32.06 3.72 15.84
N SER A 170 -32.25 3.14 14.65
CA SER A 170 -32.62 1.75 14.48
C SER A 170 -32.11 1.18 13.17
N TRP A 171 -32.07 -0.15 13.10
CA TRP A 171 -31.63 -0.87 11.91
C TRP A 171 -32.47 -0.58 10.66
N PHE A 172 -33.77 -0.34 10.83
CA PHE A 172 -34.64 0.07 9.73
C PHE A 172 -34.32 1.50 9.28
N ASP A 173 -34.10 2.42 10.23
CA ASP A 173 -33.70 3.79 9.91
C ASP A 173 -32.38 3.82 9.13
N LEU A 174 -31.38 3.05 9.56
CA LEU A 174 -30.12 2.88 8.83
C LEU A 174 -30.34 2.39 7.40
N GLN A 175 -31.23 1.40 7.21
CA GLN A 175 -31.57 0.87 5.89
C GLN A 175 -32.24 1.93 5.00
N TYR A 176 -33.20 2.69 5.53
CA TYR A 176 -33.90 3.74 4.79
C TYR A 176 -32.96 4.89 4.42
N ARG A 177 -32.17 5.38 5.38
CA ARG A 177 -31.17 6.45 5.14
C ARG A 177 -30.16 6.02 4.09
N LYS A 178 -29.68 4.79 4.17
CA LYS A 178 -28.76 4.22 3.16
C LYS A 178 -29.42 4.10 1.79
N ARG A 179 -30.64 3.59 1.72
CA ARG A 179 -31.39 3.51 0.46
C ARG A 179 -31.59 4.89 -0.15
N ASN A 180 -31.94 5.89 0.66
CA ASN A 180 -32.02 7.28 0.23
C ASN A 180 -30.67 7.77 -0.29
N TYR A 181 -29.58 7.60 0.47
CA TYR A 181 -28.22 7.99 0.08
C TYR A 181 -27.82 7.44 -1.30
N TYR A 182 -28.13 6.17 -1.60
CA TYR A 182 -27.83 5.61 -2.92
C TYR A 182 -28.61 6.26 -4.07
N PHE A 183 -29.85 6.68 -3.82
CA PHE A 183 -30.67 7.33 -4.85
C PHE A 183 -30.43 8.83 -4.96
N SER A 184 -30.04 9.49 -3.86
CA SER A 184 -29.86 10.94 -3.79
C SER A 184 -28.41 11.39 -4.00
N ARG A 185 -27.42 10.49 -3.84
CA ARG A 185 -25.98 10.77 -3.93
C ARG A 185 -25.51 11.93 -3.03
N ALA A 186 -26.27 12.28 -1.99
CA ALA A 186 -25.96 13.39 -1.10
C ALA A 186 -24.64 13.13 -0.35
N LEU A 187 -23.72 14.09 -0.31
CA LEU A 187 -22.49 13.99 0.48
C LEU A 187 -22.83 13.74 1.95
N GLN A 188 -22.26 12.69 2.55
CA GLN A 188 -22.42 12.44 3.99
C GLN A 188 -21.69 13.52 4.77
N SER A 189 -22.24 13.86 5.94
CA SER A 189 -21.54 14.77 6.85
C SER A 189 -20.24 14.12 7.35
N ILE A 190 -19.26 14.95 7.71
CA ILE A 190 -17.95 14.51 8.21
C ILE A 190 -18.08 13.71 9.52
N THR A 191 -19.14 13.92 10.28
CA THR A 191 -19.34 13.36 11.63
C THR A 191 -20.29 12.16 11.65
N PHE A 192 -21.27 12.15 10.75
CA PHE A 192 -22.39 11.21 10.76
C PHE A 192 -22.43 10.40 9.47
N HIS A 193 -22.31 9.07 9.61
CA HIS A 193 -22.23 8.14 8.49
C HIS A 193 -23.33 7.08 8.53
N THR A 194 -23.85 6.75 7.34
CA THR A 194 -24.91 5.75 7.14
C THR A 194 -24.41 4.51 6.40
N ASP A 195 -23.12 4.46 6.07
CA ASP A 195 -22.56 3.44 5.17
C ASP A 195 -22.30 2.06 5.79
N GLN A 196 -22.62 1.84 7.08
CA GLN A 196 -22.60 0.50 7.64
C GLN A 196 -23.74 -0.36 7.06
N ARG A 197 -23.39 -1.53 6.53
CA ARG A 197 -24.38 -2.56 6.15
C ARG A 197 -24.28 -3.71 7.17
N PRO A 198 -25.03 -3.71 8.27
CA PRO A 198 -25.30 -4.98 8.95
C PRO A 198 -26.01 -5.91 7.97
N LEU A 199 -25.53 -7.14 7.85
CA LEU A 199 -26.38 -8.20 7.33
C LEU A 199 -27.27 -8.65 8.51
N PHE A 200 -28.58 -8.54 8.37
CA PHE A 200 -29.49 -9.14 9.35
C PHE A 200 -29.75 -10.58 8.96
N VAL A 201 -29.44 -11.47 9.88
CA VAL A 201 -29.87 -12.86 9.75
C VAL A 201 -30.68 -13.19 11.00
N SER A 202 -31.95 -13.57 10.77
CA SER A 202 -32.67 -14.35 11.76
C SER A 202 -32.02 -15.73 11.77
N LEU A 203 -31.14 -15.97 12.74
CA LEU A 203 -30.54 -17.28 12.94
C LEU A 203 -31.51 -18.11 13.79
N LEU A 204 -32.26 -18.97 13.09
CA LEU A 204 -33.00 -20.12 13.60
C LEU A 204 -34.19 -19.82 14.52
N LYS A 205 -35.36 -20.29 14.07
CA LYS A 205 -36.58 -20.44 14.86
C LYS A 205 -36.57 -21.84 15.48
N ARG A 206 -36.49 -21.97 16.80
CA ARG A 206 -36.99 -23.19 17.48
C ARG A 206 -37.75 -22.77 18.75
N LYS A 207 -39.06 -22.98 18.72
CA LYS A 207 -40.09 -22.63 19.74
C LYS A 207 -40.11 -21.15 20.17
N LYS A 208 -41.04 -20.40 19.56
CA LYS A 208 -41.47 -19.01 19.86
C LYS A 208 -40.41 -17.87 19.84
N ASP A 209 -39.12 -18.13 19.97
CA ASP A 209 -38.11 -17.07 19.95
C ASP A 209 -37.33 -17.05 18.62
N THR A 210 -37.39 -15.89 17.95
CA THR A 210 -36.54 -15.57 16.80
C THR A 210 -35.32 -14.85 17.35
N ILE A 211 -34.14 -15.47 17.29
CA ILE A 211 -32.90 -14.77 17.65
C ILE A 211 -32.47 -13.98 16.42
N ASN A 212 -32.77 -12.69 16.43
CA ASN A 212 -32.16 -11.78 15.48
C ASN A 212 -30.67 -11.68 15.82
N SER A 213 -29.83 -11.58 14.80
CA SER A 213 -28.41 -11.29 15.01
C SER A 213 -27.87 -10.31 13.98
N TYR A 214 -26.91 -9.48 14.40
CA TYR A 214 -26.22 -8.54 13.53
C TYR A 214 -24.71 -8.80 13.53
N PHE A 215 -24.04 -8.50 12.42
CA PHE A 215 -22.60 -8.68 12.30
C PHE A 215 -21.86 -7.43 12.80
N ASN A 216 -21.20 -7.53 13.95
CA ASN A 216 -20.32 -6.49 14.46
C ASN A 216 -18.92 -6.68 13.87
N SER A 217 -18.21 -5.60 13.51
CA SER A 217 -16.86 -5.69 12.92
C SER A 217 -15.81 -4.71 13.47
N PRO A 218 -15.29 -4.91 14.69
CA PRO A 218 -14.26 -4.03 15.26
C PRO A 218 -12.87 -4.30 14.69
N ILE A 219 -12.01 -3.28 14.75
CA ILE A 219 -10.58 -3.39 14.42
C ILE A 219 -9.77 -3.39 15.72
N PHE A 220 -8.89 -4.36 15.87
CA PHE A 220 -8.07 -4.55 17.07
C PHE A 220 -6.60 -4.78 16.73
N VAL A 221 -5.77 -4.78 17.77
CA VAL A 221 -4.32 -4.82 17.67
C VAL A 221 -3.72 -5.95 18.52
N LEU A 222 -2.82 -6.75 17.94
CA LEU A 222 -1.89 -7.61 18.66
C LEU A 222 -0.54 -6.90 18.83
N PRO A 223 -0.03 -6.71 20.07
CA PRO A 223 1.28 -6.12 20.30
C PRO A 223 2.42 -7.11 20.01
N ASP A 224 3.60 -6.58 19.68
CA ASP A 224 4.86 -7.32 19.55
C ASP A 224 4.82 -8.47 18.51
N ALA A 225 4.12 -8.26 17.40
CA ALA A 225 4.07 -9.22 16.31
C ALA A 225 5.49 -9.39 15.73
N VAL A 226 6.18 -10.49 16.02
CA VAL A 226 7.53 -10.70 15.49
C VAL A 226 7.45 -10.68 13.96
N ILE A 227 8.21 -9.83 13.27
CA ILE A 227 8.19 -9.77 11.80
C ILE A 227 9.61 -9.97 11.31
N PHE A 228 9.84 -11.14 10.73
CA PHE A 228 11.14 -11.54 10.21
C PHE A 228 11.46 -10.85 8.87
N SER A 229 10.43 -10.56 8.07
CA SER A 229 10.55 -9.75 6.85
C SER A 229 9.16 -9.45 6.28
N LEU A 230 8.87 -8.19 5.95
CA LEU A 230 7.78 -7.85 5.02
C LEU A 230 8.34 -7.93 3.60
N SER A 231 8.73 -9.13 3.22
CA SER A 231 9.63 -9.40 2.09
C SER A 231 8.99 -9.22 0.72
N ASN A 232 7.65 -9.31 0.61
CA ASN A 232 6.99 -9.40 -0.69
C ASN A 232 5.84 -8.39 -0.83
N VAL A 233 6.11 -7.31 -1.55
CA VAL A 233 5.05 -6.50 -2.16
C VAL A 233 4.29 -7.35 -3.15
N VAL A 234 2.96 -7.36 -3.05
CA VAL A 234 2.11 -7.99 -4.04
C VAL A 234 2.10 -7.10 -5.28
N ARG A 235 2.52 -7.67 -6.41
CA ARG A 235 2.54 -6.98 -7.70
C ARG A 235 1.15 -7.04 -8.32
N GLU A 236 0.39 -5.98 -8.12
CA GLU A 236 -0.94 -5.81 -8.72
C GLU A 236 -0.80 -4.99 -10.00
N MET A 237 -1.11 -5.61 -11.13
CA MET A 237 -0.74 -5.11 -12.46
C MET A 237 -1.51 -3.84 -12.82
N PHE A 238 -2.78 -3.75 -12.40
CA PHE A 238 -3.56 -2.53 -12.62
C PHE A 238 -2.91 -1.29 -11.99
N LEU A 239 -2.22 -1.41 -10.85
CA LEU A 239 -1.52 -0.28 -10.24
C LEU A 239 -0.34 0.21 -11.09
N TYR A 240 0.38 -0.69 -11.77
CA TYR A 240 1.48 -0.31 -12.67
C TYR A 240 0.96 0.44 -13.89
N VAL A 241 -0.15 -0.04 -14.47
CA VAL A 241 -0.80 0.61 -15.62
C VAL A 241 -1.34 1.99 -15.22
N LEU A 242 -1.97 2.10 -14.05
CA LEU A 242 -2.50 3.37 -13.53
C LEU A 242 -1.42 4.40 -13.23
N THR A 243 -0.33 3.98 -12.60
CA THR A 243 0.70 4.90 -12.13
C THR A 243 1.79 5.16 -13.16
N LEU A 244 1.86 4.38 -14.24
CA LEU A 244 2.93 4.42 -15.26
C LEU A 244 4.36 4.17 -14.70
N HIS A 245 4.49 3.75 -13.44
CA HIS A 245 5.77 3.54 -12.77
C HIS A 245 6.17 2.05 -12.76
N VAL A 246 7.44 1.77 -13.09
CA VAL A 246 7.96 0.39 -13.26
C VAL A 246 8.61 -0.16 -11.99
N CYS A 247 9.20 0.66 -11.12
CA CYS A 247 10.24 0.16 -10.22
C CYS A 247 10.05 0.28 -8.69
N THR A 248 9.05 1.00 -8.14
CA THR A 248 8.89 1.04 -6.67
C THR A 248 7.45 0.97 -6.16
N PRO A 249 6.69 -0.11 -6.46
CA PRO A 249 5.39 -0.35 -5.83
C PRO A 249 5.45 -0.24 -4.30
N GLN A 250 6.57 -0.64 -3.68
CA GLN A 250 6.86 -0.53 -2.24
C GLN A 250 6.58 0.87 -1.67
N MET A 251 6.85 1.92 -2.45
CA MET A 251 6.75 3.32 -2.04
C MET A 251 5.43 3.99 -2.45
N SER A 252 4.48 3.22 -3.00
CA SER A 252 3.12 3.71 -3.29
C SER A 252 2.18 3.50 -2.10
N ARG A 253 1.32 4.47 -1.76
CA ARG A 253 0.23 4.25 -0.76
C ARG A 253 -0.72 3.12 -1.20
N GLY A 254 -0.76 2.80 -2.51
CA GLY A 254 -1.50 1.68 -3.09
C GLY A 254 -0.83 0.30 -2.96
N ALA A 255 0.34 0.20 -2.32
CA ALA A 255 1.05 -1.08 -2.16
C ALA A 255 0.41 -1.99 -1.11
N ARG A 256 0.31 -3.28 -1.45
CA ARG A 256 -0.09 -4.35 -0.53
C ARG A 256 1.06 -5.33 -0.31
N PHE A 257 1.09 -5.94 0.85
CA PHE A 257 2.16 -6.82 1.29
C PHE A 257 1.62 -8.20 1.67
N THR A 258 2.50 -9.18 1.69
CA THR A 258 2.23 -10.49 2.28
C THR A 258 3.22 -10.76 3.40
N VAL A 259 2.74 -11.41 4.45
CA VAL A 259 3.62 -11.85 5.53
C VAL A 259 4.13 -13.24 5.17
N VAL A 260 5.46 -13.36 5.08
CA VAL A 260 6.14 -14.60 4.72
C VAL A 260 7.26 -14.83 5.73
N GLY A 261 7.18 -15.92 6.49
CA GLY A 261 8.23 -16.32 7.41
C GLY A 261 9.42 -16.98 6.70
N PRO A 262 10.57 -17.11 7.38
CA PRO A 262 11.78 -17.73 6.82
C PRO A 262 11.56 -19.17 6.34
N SER A 263 10.62 -19.89 6.95
CA SER A 263 10.27 -21.28 6.66
C SER A 263 9.09 -21.46 5.71
N ASP A 264 8.45 -20.38 5.26
CA ASP A 264 7.26 -20.45 4.42
C ASP A 264 7.64 -20.85 2.98
N LYS A 265 7.49 -22.15 2.67
CA LYS A 265 7.68 -22.71 1.33
C LYS A 265 6.38 -22.65 0.51
N ARG A 266 6.49 -22.82 -0.83
CA ARG A 266 5.34 -22.75 -1.78
C ARG A 266 4.14 -23.62 -1.40
N PHE A 267 4.36 -24.77 -0.76
CA PHE A 267 3.30 -25.65 -0.25
C PHE A 267 3.59 -26.02 1.21
N THR A 268 2.94 -25.34 2.15
CA THR A 268 3.07 -25.61 3.59
C THR A 268 1.68 -25.75 4.21
N SER A 269 1.58 -26.59 5.24
CA SER A 269 0.34 -26.78 6.01
C SER A 269 0.04 -25.59 6.93
N THR A 270 1.08 -24.89 7.39
CA THR A 270 1.02 -23.72 8.27
C THR A 270 1.99 -22.65 7.79
N GLN A 271 1.54 -21.40 7.73
CA GLN A 271 2.35 -20.24 7.37
C GLN A 271 2.68 -19.42 8.63
N TYR A 272 3.63 -18.49 8.50
CA TYR A 272 3.97 -17.60 9.62
C TYR A 272 2.79 -16.73 10.07
N LEU A 273 1.94 -16.29 9.12
CA LEU A 273 0.69 -15.60 9.43
C LEU A 273 -0.25 -16.45 10.31
N ASP A 274 -0.27 -17.78 10.14
CA ASP A 274 -1.05 -18.65 11.02
C ASP A 274 -0.54 -18.60 12.47
N SER A 275 0.77 -18.46 12.66
CA SER A 275 1.39 -18.37 13.99
C SER A 275 1.03 -17.05 14.66
N MET A 276 1.13 -15.92 13.94
CA MET A 276 0.74 -14.62 14.48
C MET A 276 -0.75 -14.56 14.84
N MET A 277 -1.64 -15.06 13.98
CA MET A 277 -3.08 -15.04 14.26
C MET A 277 -3.46 -15.91 15.46
N ARG A 278 -2.70 -16.98 15.75
CA ARG A 278 -2.92 -17.82 16.94
C ARG A 278 -2.62 -17.14 18.26
N GLU A 279 -1.84 -16.06 18.25
CA GLU A 279 -1.61 -15.25 19.44
C GLU A 279 -2.77 -14.27 19.70
N VAL A 280 -3.64 -14.05 18.70
CA VAL A 280 -4.78 -13.15 18.81
C VAL A 280 -5.94 -13.86 19.52
N PRO A 281 -6.37 -13.38 20.70
CA PRO A 281 -7.52 -13.97 21.37
C PRO A 281 -8.82 -13.58 20.66
N GLY A 282 -9.81 -14.47 20.75
CA GLY A 282 -11.19 -14.16 20.37
C GLY A 282 -11.92 -13.33 21.45
N LYS A 283 -13.24 -13.44 21.47
CA LYS A 283 -14.12 -12.63 22.34
C LYS A 283 -14.02 -12.91 23.85
N ASP A 284 -13.28 -13.95 24.27
CA ASP A 284 -12.98 -14.28 25.68
C ASP A 284 -11.63 -13.69 26.14
N ASN A 285 -11.00 -12.84 25.32
CA ASN A 285 -9.69 -12.23 25.55
C ASN A 285 -8.60 -13.27 25.89
N TYR A 286 -7.50 -12.82 26.51
CA TYR A 286 -6.34 -13.69 26.81
C TYR A 286 -6.60 -14.76 27.88
N ALA A 287 -7.75 -14.70 28.56
CA ALA A 287 -8.16 -15.70 29.53
C ALA A 287 -8.87 -16.90 28.87
N ALA A 288 -9.04 -16.88 27.55
CA ALA A 288 -9.71 -17.95 26.81
C ALA A 288 -8.95 -19.28 26.96
N ASN A 289 -9.66 -20.31 27.39
CA ASN A 289 -9.17 -21.69 27.41
C ASN A 289 -10.31 -22.61 26.98
N ILE A 290 -10.43 -22.83 25.67
CA ILE A 290 -11.55 -23.56 25.07
C ILE A 290 -10.98 -24.67 24.20
N THR A 291 -11.53 -25.88 24.33
CA THR A 291 -11.20 -27.02 23.47
C THR A 291 -12.42 -27.42 22.64
N ASP A 292 -12.21 -27.72 21.36
CA ASP A 292 -13.27 -28.20 20.46
C ASP A 292 -13.31 -29.73 20.44
N ASN A 293 -14.41 -30.30 20.91
CA ASN A 293 -14.67 -31.75 20.96
C ASN A 293 -15.84 -32.16 20.05
N SER A 294 -16.15 -31.35 19.03
CA SER A 294 -17.31 -31.60 18.17
C SER A 294 -17.18 -32.87 17.37
N PHE A 295 -18.33 -33.52 17.11
CA PHE A 295 -18.37 -34.77 16.34
C PHE A 295 -17.53 -35.90 16.97
N GLY A 296 -17.31 -35.83 18.30
CA GLY A 296 -16.55 -36.84 19.03
C GLY A 296 -15.05 -36.85 18.70
N MET A 297 -14.52 -35.74 18.20
CA MET A 297 -13.10 -35.56 17.90
C MET A 297 -12.56 -34.32 18.60
N THR A 298 -11.44 -34.45 19.31
CA THR A 298 -10.72 -33.30 19.86
C THR A 298 -9.82 -32.68 18.80
N PHE A 299 -9.84 -31.36 18.71
CA PHE A 299 -8.91 -30.62 17.87
C PHE A 299 -7.59 -30.44 18.58
N LEU A 300 -6.52 -30.81 17.89
CA LEU A 300 -5.14 -30.79 18.35
C LEU A 300 -4.37 -29.69 17.62
N ASP A 301 -3.32 -29.20 18.27
CA ASP A 301 -2.42 -28.23 17.69
C ASP A 301 -1.61 -28.89 16.53
N PRO A 302 -1.75 -28.41 15.28
CA PRO A 302 -1.00 -28.94 14.15
C PRO A 302 0.49 -28.57 14.15
N THR A 303 0.96 -27.64 15.00
CA THR A 303 2.38 -27.23 15.05
C THR A 303 3.18 -27.99 16.11
N THR A 304 2.53 -28.66 17.06
CA THR A 304 3.21 -29.41 18.13
C THR A 304 3.26 -30.91 17.81
N PRO A 305 4.39 -31.58 18.07
CA PRO A 305 4.50 -33.03 17.88
C PRO A 305 3.71 -33.81 18.96
N ASN A 306 3.44 -33.19 20.10
CA ASN A 306 2.91 -33.86 21.29
C ASN A 306 1.37 -34.01 21.32
N ASN A 307 0.68 -33.77 20.19
CA ASN A 307 -0.79 -33.88 20.11
C ASN A 307 -1.50 -33.11 21.23
N THR A 308 -1.06 -31.88 21.51
CA THR A 308 -1.66 -31.04 22.54
C THR A 308 -3.03 -30.54 22.07
N ALA A 309 -4.02 -30.47 22.97
CA ALA A 309 -5.32 -29.89 22.63
C ALA A 309 -5.15 -28.44 22.15
N LEU A 310 -5.80 -28.10 21.04
CA LEU A 310 -5.78 -26.76 20.48
C LEU A 310 -6.70 -25.84 21.29
N ASN A 311 -6.16 -24.71 21.76
CA ASN A 311 -6.99 -23.67 22.36
C ASN A 311 -7.76 -22.93 21.26
N VAL A 312 -9.02 -23.32 21.06
CA VAL A 312 -9.88 -22.75 20.02
C VAL A 312 -10.46 -21.39 20.40
N GLY A 313 -10.17 -20.88 21.61
CA GLY A 313 -10.48 -19.50 22.01
C GLY A 313 -9.62 -18.43 21.35
N TYR A 314 -8.57 -18.84 20.64
CA TYR A 314 -7.68 -17.98 19.85
C TYR A 314 -7.91 -18.17 18.35
N TYR A 315 -7.60 -17.15 17.56
CA TYR A 315 -7.84 -17.17 16.13
C TYR A 315 -6.97 -18.18 15.41
N HIS A 316 -7.60 -19.16 14.78
CA HIS A 316 -6.91 -20.17 13.99
C HIS A 316 -7.78 -20.58 12.80
N ARG A 317 -7.12 -21.04 11.74
CA ARG A 317 -7.78 -21.63 10.56
C ARG A 317 -7.35 -23.06 10.27
N ARG A 318 -6.28 -23.54 10.91
CA ARG A 318 -5.72 -24.90 10.77
C ARG A 318 -5.84 -25.65 12.09
N TYR A 319 -6.20 -26.92 12.01
CA TYR A 319 -6.24 -27.83 13.15
C TYR A 319 -5.81 -29.24 12.72
N LYS A 320 -5.41 -30.07 13.68
CA LYS A 320 -5.21 -31.50 13.50
C LYS A 320 -6.33 -32.25 14.24
N GLY A 321 -7.00 -33.19 13.60
CA GLY A 321 -7.96 -34.07 14.26
C GLY A 321 -7.23 -35.17 15.04
N GLU A 322 -7.78 -35.58 16.18
CA GLU A 322 -7.30 -36.76 16.93
C GLU A 322 -7.35 -38.04 16.07
N LYS A 323 -8.34 -38.14 15.18
CA LYS A 323 -8.54 -39.25 14.24
C LYS A 323 -8.59 -38.72 12.82
N ALA A 324 -8.21 -39.56 11.85
CA ALA A 324 -8.41 -39.27 10.45
C ALA A 324 -9.91 -39.21 10.12
N ASP A 325 -10.29 -38.30 9.23
CA ASP A 325 -11.66 -38.20 8.72
C ASP A 325 -11.98 -39.32 7.72
N ALA A 326 -13.19 -39.29 7.15
CA ALA A 326 -13.64 -40.27 6.16
C ALA A 326 -12.80 -40.29 4.87
N MET A 327 -12.02 -39.24 4.60
CA MET A 327 -11.10 -39.15 3.47
C MET A 327 -9.66 -39.58 3.85
N GLY A 328 -9.44 -40.02 5.09
CA GLY A 328 -8.12 -40.39 5.60
C GLY A 328 -7.24 -39.19 6.00
N LEU A 329 -7.80 -37.98 6.08
CA LEU A 329 -7.07 -36.77 6.41
C LEU A 329 -7.11 -36.49 7.91
N SER A 330 -5.95 -36.25 8.52
CA SER A 330 -5.84 -35.82 9.92
C SER A 330 -5.67 -34.31 10.09
N TYR A 331 -5.50 -33.57 9.00
CA TYR A 331 -5.30 -32.11 9.02
C TYR A 331 -6.48 -31.43 8.33
N GLY A 332 -7.12 -30.54 9.07
CA GLY A 332 -8.30 -29.83 8.62
C GLY A 332 -8.10 -28.32 8.57
N ARG A 333 -9.05 -27.66 7.92
CA ARG A 333 -9.11 -26.21 7.79
C ARG A 333 -10.52 -25.71 8.15
N ARG A 334 -10.60 -24.59 8.88
CA ARG A 334 -11.87 -23.88 9.12
C ARG A 334 -12.24 -23.02 7.90
N GLY A 335 -13.54 -22.79 7.72
CA GLY A 335 -14.06 -21.99 6.61
C GLY A 335 -14.24 -22.75 5.29
N TYR A 336 -14.09 -24.09 5.31
CA TYR A 336 -14.15 -24.95 4.13
C TYR A 336 -13.17 -24.48 3.04
N SER A 337 -13.67 -23.83 1.99
CA SER A 337 -12.86 -23.30 0.88
C SER A 337 -12.21 -21.94 1.16
N ASP A 338 -12.61 -21.23 2.21
CA ASP A 338 -12.14 -19.85 2.46
C ASP A 338 -10.65 -19.82 2.88
N PRO A 339 -9.75 -19.27 2.04
CA PRO A 339 -8.32 -19.26 2.30
C PRO A 339 -7.88 -18.21 3.35
N ASN A 340 -8.76 -17.32 3.78
CA ASN A 340 -8.37 -16.09 4.44
C ASN A 340 -8.96 -15.93 5.84
N VAL A 341 -10.07 -16.61 6.14
CA VAL A 341 -10.75 -16.49 7.44
C VAL A 341 -10.03 -17.24 8.56
N PHE A 342 -9.92 -16.59 9.72
CA PHE A 342 -9.56 -17.18 11.01
C PHE A 342 -10.79 -17.22 11.91
N MET A 343 -10.90 -18.23 12.76
CA MET A 343 -12.05 -18.38 13.65
C MET A 343 -11.61 -18.63 15.10
N ALA A 344 -12.38 -18.11 16.03
CA ALA A 344 -12.22 -18.35 17.47
C ALA A 344 -13.58 -18.64 18.12
N GLU A 345 -13.61 -19.67 18.95
CA GLU A 345 -14.74 -20.00 19.83
C GLU A 345 -14.81 -19.03 21.01
N THR A 346 -16.01 -18.87 21.56
CA THR A 346 -16.24 -17.96 22.69
C THR A 346 -17.36 -18.44 23.59
N THR A 347 -17.25 -18.13 24.87
CA THR A 347 -18.29 -18.39 25.86
C THR A 347 -19.26 -17.21 26.04
N GLN A 348 -18.97 -16.05 25.41
CA GLN A 348 -19.75 -14.83 25.62
C GLN A 348 -21.23 -14.98 25.22
N PRO A 349 -22.18 -14.73 26.12
CA PRO A 349 -23.61 -14.90 25.83
C PRO A 349 -24.15 -13.89 24.81
N GLY A 350 -23.47 -12.76 24.62
CA GLY A 350 -23.79 -11.73 23.62
C GLY A 350 -23.53 -12.16 22.17
N ILE A 351 -22.83 -13.28 21.95
CA ILE A 351 -22.60 -13.86 20.62
C ILE A 351 -23.67 -14.91 20.33
N ALA A 352 -24.25 -14.85 19.13
CA ALA A 352 -25.26 -15.76 18.64
C ALA A 352 -24.68 -17.17 18.53
N ALA A 353 -25.47 -18.14 18.97
CA ALA A 353 -25.01 -19.51 19.02
C ALA A 353 -25.55 -20.35 17.87
N MET A 354 -24.70 -21.24 17.39
CA MET A 354 -25.02 -22.32 16.49
C MET A 354 -25.31 -23.57 17.31
N TYR A 355 -26.35 -24.30 16.92
CA TYR A 355 -26.78 -25.53 17.60
C TYR A 355 -26.53 -26.72 16.70
N LEU A 356 -25.87 -27.73 17.25
CA LEU A 356 -25.58 -28.97 16.56
C LEU A 356 -26.16 -30.13 17.37
N LYS A 357 -27.18 -30.78 16.81
CA LYS A 357 -27.76 -32.00 17.37
C LYS A 357 -27.11 -33.21 16.70
N GLN A 358 -26.39 -34.01 17.48
CA GLN A 358 -25.76 -35.23 17.04
C GLN A 358 -26.48 -36.41 17.68
N CYS A 359 -26.88 -37.40 16.89
CA CYS A 359 -27.56 -38.58 17.40
C CYS A 359 -26.74 -39.83 17.05
N SER A 360 -26.44 -40.64 18.04
CA SER A 360 -25.80 -41.96 17.88
C SER A 360 -26.57 -42.97 18.72
N ASN A 361 -26.90 -44.14 18.14
CA ASN A 361 -27.63 -45.22 18.81
C ASN A 361 -28.89 -44.75 19.57
N LYS A 362 -29.71 -43.90 18.93
CA LYS A 362 -30.94 -43.27 19.48
C LYS A 362 -30.71 -42.28 20.65
N LEU A 363 -29.48 -42.07 21.10
CA LEU A 363 -29.14 -41.02 22.05
C LEU A 363 -28.71 -39.76 21.30
N CYS A 364 -29.32 -38.62 21.60
CA CYS A 364 -28.99 -37.35 20.96
C CYS A 364 -28.33 -36.40 21.94
N TYR A 365 -27.17 -35.88 21.56
CA TYR A 365 -26.47 -34.81 22.25
C TYR A 365 -26.64 -33.51 21.48
N GLU A 366 -27.05 -32.44 22.17
CA GLU A 366 -27.03 -31.09 21.60
C GLU A 366 -25.78 -30.38 22.10
N SER A 367 -24.96 -29.92 21.15
CA SER A 367 -23.83 -29.04 21.42
C SER A 367 -24.16 -27.63 20.94
N ARG A 368 -23.69 -26.64 21.69
CA ARG A 368 -23.89 -25.23 21.40
C ARG A 368 -22.53 -24.58 21.20
N LYS A 369 -22.38 -23.85 20.10
CA LYS A 369 -21.15 -23.16 19.76
C LYS A 369 -21.38 -21.71 19.46
N ARG A 370 -20.41 -20.86 19.79
CA ARG A 370 -20.37 -19.47 19.36
C ARG A 370 -19.03 -19.22 18.71
N MET A 371 -19.07 -18.47 17.62
CA MET A 371 -17.90 -18.21 16.81
C MET A 371 -17.77 -16.73 16.56
N SER A 372 -16.52 -16.30 16.53
CA SER A 372 -16.08 -15.04 15.99
C SER A 372 -15.09 -15.32 14.86
N TYR A 373 -14.96 -14.38 13.94
CA TYR A 373 -14.22 -14.49 12.69
C TYR A 373 -13.21 -13.35 12.62
N ALA A 374 -12.07 -13.55 11.98
CA ALA A 374 -11.10 -12.49 11.77
C ALA A 374 -10.37 -12.60 10.44
N ILE A 375 -9.96 -11.46 9.90
CA ILE A 375 -8.96 -11.33 8.83
C ILE A 375 -7.91 -10.28 9.23
N PRO A 376 -6.63 -10.48 8.88
CA PRO A 376 -5.61 -9.46 9.09
C PRO A 376 -5.87 -8.26 8.16
N LEU A 377 -5.55 -7.04 8.60
CA LEU A 377 -5.71 -5.81 7.81
C LEU A 377 -4.36 -5.22 7.43
N GLU A 378 -3.55 -4.89 8.42
CA GLU A 378 -2.26 -4.25 8.23
C GLU A 378 -1.31 -4.54 9.38
N VAL A 379 -0.01 -4.43 9.10
CA VAL A 379 1.03 -4.32 10.11
C VAL A 379 1.41 -2.86 10.23
N ILE A 380 1.52 -2.37 11.46
CA ILE A 380 1.99 -1.01 11.76
C ILE A 380 3.24 -1.10 12.61
N TYR A 381 4.29 -0.34 12.28
CA TYR A 381 5.42 -0.14 13.18
C TYR A 381 5.16 1.06 14.07
N LEU A 382 5.07 0.82 15.37
CA LEU A 382 5.20 1.86 16.38
C LEU A 382 6.67 2.26 16.47
N THR A 383 6.92 3.57 16.58
CA THR A 383 8.28 4.11 16.61
C THR A 383 8.47 4.96 17.86
N PRO A 384 9.73 5.24 18.28
CA PRO A 384 10.00 6.07 19.45
C PRO A 384 9.41 7.49 19.38
N LEU A 385 9.07 7.97 18.18
CA LEU A 385 8.47 9.29 17.97
C LEU A 385 7.14 9.45 18.71
N THR A 386 6.39 8.35 18.94
CA THR A 386 5.11 8.42 19.66
C THR A 386 5.28 8.74 21.15
N SER A 387 6.49 8.61 21.70
CA SER A 387 6.76 8.86 23.12
C SER A 387 7.84 9.93 23.33
N TRP A 388 8.55 10.34 22.29
CA TRP A 388 9.61 11.34 22.36
C TRP A 388 9.08 12.75 22.64
N ASN A 389 9.65 13.42 23.64
CA ASN A 389 9.26 14.76 24.09
C ASN A 389 10.48 15.62 24.45
N PRO A 390 11.32 16.00 23.47
CA PRO A 390 12.61 16.64 23.72
C PRO A 390 12.49 18.03 24.37
N TYR A 391 11.36 18.71 24.19
CA TYR A 391 11.10 20.04 24.78
C TYR A 391 10.23 20.01 26.04
N GLU A 392 10.01 18.82 26.61
CA GLU A 392 9.17 18.63 27.79
C GLU A 392 7.79 19.30 27.71
N LEU A 393 7.15 19.23 26.55
CA LEU A 393 5.86 19.86 26.30
C LEU A 393 4.82 19.35 27.31
N ILE A 394 3.96 20.25 27.77
CA ILE A 394 2.82 19.89 28.60
C ILE A 394 1.88 19.00 27.77
N HIS A 395 1.52 17.85 28.31
CA HIS A 395 0.56 16.94 27.71
C HIS A 395 -0.64 16.80 28.65
N VAL A 396 -1.82 17.18 28.17
CA VAL A 396 -3.06 17.15 28.95
C VAL A 396 -4.02 16.09 28.44
N SER A 397 -4.98 15.73 29.28
CA SER A 397 -6.04 14.80 28.88
C SER A 397 -6.95 15.43 27.81
N ASP A 398 -7.64 14.61 27.01
CA ASP A 398 -8.63 15.10 26.03
C ASP A 398 -9.75 15.95 26.68
N ARG A 399 -10.03 15.76 27.98
CA ARG A 399 -11.01 16.55 28.74
C ARG A 399 -10.57 18.00 28.88
N ASP A 400 -9.27 18.24 28.90
CA ASP A 400 -8.65 19.54 29.10
C ASP A 400 -8.17 20.16 27.77
N LYS A 401 -8.64 19.67 26.62
CA LYS A 401 -8.27 20.17 25.29
C LYS A 401 -8.43 21.69 25.10
N ASN A 402 -9.33 22.31 25.89
CA ASN A 402 -9.55 23.75 25.88
C ASN A 402 -8.36 24.53 26.45
N PHE A 403 -7.54 23.93 27.32
CA PHE A 403 -6.29 24.51 27.81
C PHE A 403 -5.29 24.72 26.66
N VAL A 404 -5.14 23.71 25.80
CA VAL A 404 -4.19 23.71 24.69
C VAL A 404 -4.58 24.72 23.61
N THR A 405 -5.87 24.77 23.26
CA THR A 405 -6.41 25.65 22.22
C THR A 405 -6.85 27.02 22.75
N ASN A 406 -6.88 27.22 24.07
CA ASN A 406 -7.45 28.38 24.73
C ASN A 406 -8.86 28.73 24.20
N GLY A 407 -9.75 27.74 24.18
CA GLY A 407 -11.10 27.88 23.62
C GLY A 407 -11.13 28.24 22.14
N GLY A 408 -10.14 27.78 21.36
CA GLY A 408 -10.01 28.04 19.92
C GLY A 408 -9.22 29.30 19.54
N LYS A 409 -8.75 30.10 20.50
CA LYS A 409 -7.93 31.30 20.23
C LYS A 409 -6.53 30.97 19.73
N ARG A 410 -6.00 29.80 20.10
CA ARG A 410 -4.70 29.28 19.64
C ARG A 410 -4.96 28.28 18.51
N ASN A 411 -4.31 28.50 17.37
CA ASN A 411 -4.50 27.73 16.14
C ASN A 411 -3.22 27.06 15.65
N GLY A 412 -2.14 27.09 16.44
CA GLY A 412 -0.86 26.49 16.10
C GLY A 412 0.04 27.40 15.26
N GLY A 413 -0.21 28.72 15.24
CA GLY A 413 0.68 29.68 14.60
C GLY A 413 2.03 29.81 15.34
N PHE A 414 3.02 30.40 14.67
CA PHE A 414 4.39 30.52 15.22
C PHE A 414 4.62 31.76 16.10
N ARG A 415 3.55 32.37 16.62
CA ARG A 415 3.65 33.49 17.57
C ARG A 415 3.19 33.04 18.94
N ASN A 416 3.71 33.65 20.00
CA ASN A 416 3.35 33.31 21.38
C ASN A 416 1.83 33.32 21.65
N GLN A 417 1.07 34.20 20.98
CA GLN A 417 -0.37 34.30 21.15
C GLN A 417 -1.17 33.24 20.37
N THR A 418 -0.59 32.66 19.32
CA THR A 418 -1.28 31.75 18.39
C THR A 418 -0.80 30.30 18.48
N ALA A 419 0.41 30.06 18.98
CA ALA A 419 0.96 28.73 19.24
C ALA A 419 0.09 27.94 20.24
N PHE A 420 0.06 26.61 20.14
CA PHE A 420 -0.68 25.79 21.10
C PHE A 420 -0.01 25.79 22.48
N ASN A 421 -0.82 25.67 23.54
CA ASN A 421 -0.31 25.63 24.92
C ASN A 421 -0.10 24.18 25.37
N GLY A 422 0.87 23.49 24.77
CA GLY A 422 1.09 22.05 24.96
C GLY A 422 0.38 21.17 23.93
N THR A 423 0.11 19.92 24.29
CA THR A 423 -0.40 18.86 23.40
C THR A 423 -1.45 17.99 24.10
N PHE A 424 -2.21 17.21 23.33
CA PHE A 424 -3.12 16.18 23.84
C PHE A 424 -3.31 15.07 22.77
N SER A 425 -3.98 13.97 23.09
CA SER A 425 -4.08 12.79 22.19
C SER A 425 -4.71 13.06 20.81
N GLY A 426 -5.61 14.05 20.70
CA GLY A 426 -6.19 14.51 19.44
C GLY A 426 -5.44 15.66 18.74
N LEU A 427 -4.39 16.22 19.37
CA LEU A 427 -3.50 17.23 18.80
C LEU A 427 -2.07 16.94 19.25
N TYR A 428 -1.44 16.04 18.51
CA TYR A 428 -0.23 15.32 18.91
C TYR A 428 0.98 15.75 18.08
N TYR A 429 1.51 16.93 18.41
CA TYR A 429 2.69 17.52 17.78
C TYR A 429 3.83 17.60 18.80
N ARG A 430 4.81 16.70 18.72
CA ARG A 430 5.94 16.62 19.67
C ARG A 430 7.30 16.50 18.99
N THR A 431 7.33 16.06 17.74
CA THR A 431 8.57 15.81 16.99
C THR A 431 9.12 17.15 16.51
N PRO A 432 10.38 17.51 16.82
CA PRO A 432 11.01 18.70 16.24
C PRO A 432 10.92 18.68 14.71
N THR A 433 10.53 19.80 14.09
CA THR A 433 10.42 19.86 12.62
C THR A 433 11.78 19.59 11.97
N GLU A 434 12.86 19.99 12.63
CA GLU A 434 14.24 19.79 12.22
C GLU A 434 14.64 18.32 12.17
N PHE A 435 13.87 17.39 12.76
CA PHE A 435 14.09 15.96 12.61
C PHE A 435 13.89 15.50 11.16
N PHE A 436 12.95 16.12 10.45
CA PHE A 436 12.63 15.85 9.06
C PHE A 436 13.27 16.88 8.11
N SER A 437 13.23 16.55 6.81
CA SER A 437 13.51 17.45 5.70
C SER A 437 12.38 17.30 4.69
N GLY A 438 11.74 18.41 4.32
CA GLY A 438 10.56 18.37 3.43
C GLY A 438 9.22 18.11 4.15
N GLY A 439 8.16 17.97 3.35
CA GLY A 439 6.79 17.83 3.82
C GLY A 439 6.29 16.38 3.92
N GLU A 440 5.00 16.24 4.20
CA GLU A 440 4.30 14.94 4.18
C GLU A 440 4.41 14.26 2.81
N VAL A 441 4.50 12.93 2.81
CA VAL A 441 4.70 12.12 1.60
C VAL A 441 3.38 11.55 1.10
N GLY A 442 2.95 12.05 -0.05
CA GLY A 442 1.63 11.77 -0.61
C GLY A 442 0.53 12.57 0.10
N SER A 443 -0.62 12.70 -0.55
CA SER A 443 -1.76 13.42 0.00
C SER A 443 -3.05 12.64 -0.21
N SER A 444 -3.94 12.74 0.77
CA SER A 444 -5.32 12.28 0.73
C SER A 444 -6.19 13.37 1.34
N PRO A 445 -7.38 13.65 0.79
CA PRO A 445 -8.31 14.62 1.37
C PRO A 445 -8.68 14.33 2.85
N ALA A 446 -8.52 13.08 3.29
CA ALA A 446 -8.79 12.66 4.66
C ALA A 446 -7.57 12.82 5.61
N ASP A 447 -6.39 13.15 5.09
CA ASP A 447 -5.19 13.37 5.91
C ASP A 447 -5.38 14.62 6.79
N THR A 448 -5.04 14.50 8.07
CA THR A 448 -5.26 15.59 9.05
C THR A 448 -4.13 16.58 9.19
N VAL A 449 -2.91 16.21 8.78
CA VAL A 449 -1.74 17.08 8.89
C VAL A 449 -1.59 17.90 7.61
N LYS A 450 -1.38 19.20 7.79
CA LYS A 450 -1.11 20.16 6.69
C LYS A 450 0.27 20.81 6.77
N GLY A 451 1.09 20.42 7.76
CA GLY A 451 2.43 20.96 7.99
C GLY A 451 2.81 21.02 9.47
N SER A 452 3.90 21.74 9.76
CA SER A 452 4.38 22.02 11.12
C SER A 452 3.51 23.07 11.83
N VAL A 453 3.46 23.00 13.16
CA VAL A 453 2.74 23.95 14.02
C VAL A 453 3.65 24.50 15.12
N GLY A 454 3.32 25.69 15.62
CA GLY A 454 3.93 26.27 16.81
C GLY A 454 3.30 25.72 18.09
N VAL A 455 4.12 25.24 19.02
CA VAL A 455 3.69 24.79 20.37
C VAL A 455 4.59 25.43 21.43
N LEU A 456 3.98 25.91 22.51
CA LEU A 456 4.69 26.45 23.66
C LEU A 456 5.26 25.33 24.53
N ASP A 457 6.54 25.42 24.85
CA ASP A 457 7.15 24.64 25.93
C ASP A 457 6.78 25.18 27.31
N LYS A 458 7.22 24.50 28.38
CA LYS A 458 6.96 24.92 29.77
C LYS A 458 7.47 26.33 30.09
N ASN A 459 8.48 26.80 29.35
CA ASN A 459 9.08 28.13 29.54
C ASN A 459 8.38 29.20 28.68
N GLY A 460 7.33 28.84 27.94
CA GLY A 460 6.62 29.75 27.05
C GLY A 460 7.36 30.07 25.75
N THR A 461 8.37 29.28 25.39
CA THR A 461 9.08 29.42 24.10
C THR A 461 8.33 28.68 23.01
N VAL A 462 8.10 29.33 21.87
CA VAL A 462 7.50 28.66 20.70
C VAL A 462 8.49 27.68 20.09
N ARG A 463 8.08 26.43 19.94
CA ARG A 463 8.79 25.37 19.22
C ARG A 463 8.06 25.04 17.93
N SER A 464 8.82 24.85 16.84
CA SER A 464 8.29 24.36 15.57
C SER A 464 8.24 22.85 15.61
N LEU A 465 7.05 22.28 15.58
CA LEU A 465 6.85 20.83 15.73
C LEU A 465 6.06 20.25 14.58
N SER A 466 6.48 19.06 14.18
CA SER A 466 5.76 18.17 13.29
C SER A 466 4.92 17.20 14.10
N ALA A 467 3.90 16.64 13.45
CA ALA A 467 3.02 15.67 14.08
C ALA A 467 3.81 14.41 14.47
N SER A 468 3.46 13.76 15.57
CA SER A 468 4.20 12.59 16.09
C SER A 468 3.42 11.28 15.99
N GLY A 469 2.16 11.37 15.56
CA GLY A 469 1.30 10.23 15.34
C GLY A 469 1.70 9.39 14.13
N ILE A 470 0.97 8.29 13.99
CA ILE A 470 1.25 7.25 12.99
C ILE A 470 0.78 7.71 11.62
N ARG A 471 1.57 7.36 10.60
CA ARG A 471 1.32 7.65 9.19
C ARG A 471 1.75 6.48 8.30
N ILE A 472 1.42 6.51 7.03
CA ILE A 472 1.88 5.50 6.07
C ILE A 472 3.37 5.65 5.81
N PHE A 473 3.81 6.87 5.52
CA PHE A 473 5.20 7.22 5.24
C PHE A 473 5.66 8.36 6.16
N LEU A 474 6.83 8.20 6.75
CA LEU A 474 7.53 9.28 7.42
C LEU A 474 8.06 10.28 6.37
N PRO A 475 7.99 11.61 6.63
CA PRO A 475 8.70 12.59 5.84
C PRO A 475 10.18 12.24 5.73
N ASN A 476 10.87 12.78 4.71
CA ASN A 476 12.26 12.43 4.48
C ASN A 476 13.13 12.77 5.70
N ILE A 477 13.75 11.75 6.29
CA ILE A 477 14.65 11.90 7.43
C ILE A 477 16.08 12.05 6.87
N PRO A 478 16.80 13.17 7.13
CA PRO A 478 18.17 13.36 6.64
C PRO A 478 19.10 12.19 6.96
N GLY A 479 19.84 11.72 5.94
CA GLY A 479 20.73 10.55 6.03
C GLY A 479 20.01 9.19 6.03
N VAL A 480 18.68 9.17 6.13
CA VAL A 480 17.87 7.96 6.23
C VAL A 480 16.96 7.77 5.01
N GLY A 481 16.27 8.82 4.55
CA GLY A 481 15.29 8.72 3.48
C GLY A 481 13.84 8.74 3.99
N VAL A 482 12.91 8.46 3.08
CA VAL A 482 11.49 8.22 3.40
C VAL A 482 11.30 6.78 3.87
N LEU A 483 10.58 6.58 4.96
CA LEU A 483 10.34 5.26 5.54
C LEU A 483 8.86 4.94 5.64
N ARG A 484 8.48 3.70 5.31
CA ARG A 484 7.12 3.20 5.48
C ARG A 484 6.93 2.64 6.88
N THR A 485 5.84 3.05 7.54
CA THR A 485 5.44 2.54 8.85
C THR A 485 4.17 1.69 8.83
N ARG A 486 3.34 1.78 7.77
CA ARG A 486 2.13 0.96 7.62
C ARG A 486 2.19 0.06 6.40
N TYR A 487 1.89 -1.22 6.61
CA TYR A 487 2.02 -2.29 5.63
C TYR A 487 0.68 -3.04 5.52
N PRO A 488 -0.18 -2.65 4.57
CA PRO A 488 -1.45 -3.34 4.34
C PRO A 488 -1.20 -4.80 3.92
N ILE A 489 -1.77 -5.75 4.67
CA ILE A 489 -1.66 -7.20 4.40
C ILE A 489 -3.03 -7.85 4.21
N THR A 490 -4.07 -7.03 4.08
CA THR A 490 -5.46 -7.48 3.95
C THR A 490 -5.63 -8.45 2.78
N PRO A 491 -6.30 -9.60 2.98
CA PRO A 491 -6.64 -10.48 1.87
C PRO A 491 -7.66 -9.79 0.96
N ILE A 492 -7.61 -10.10 -0.33
CA ILE A 492 -8.58 -9.58 -1.31
C ILE A 492 -9.62 -10.65 -1.58
N HIS A 493 -10.89 -10.26 -1.55
CA HIS A 493 -11.98 -11.14 -1.95
C HIS A 493 -11.90 -11.37 -3.47
N GLY A 494 -11.69 -12.63 -3.88
CA GLY A 494 -11.38 -12.99 -5.27
C GLY A 494 -12.53 -12.81 -6.26
N GLU A 495 -13.78 -12.81 -5.81
CA GLU A 495 -14.96 -12.65 -6.66
C GLU A 495 -15.33 -11.16 -6.76
N SER A 496 -14.75 -10.43 -7.72
CA SER A 496 -15.22 -9.07 -8.06
C SER A 496 -14.48 -8.45 -9.25
N SER A 497 -14.67 -7.14 -9.41
CA SER A 497 -13.92 -6.25 -10.29
C SER A 497 -12.40 -6.39 -10.12
N GLY A 498 -11.86 -6.75 -8.96
CA GLY A 498 -10.41 -6.88 -8.75
C GLY A 498 -9.73 -7.79 -9.76
N VAL A 499 -10.20 -9.02 -9.91
CA VAL A 499 -9.67 -9.98 -10.91
C VAL A 499 -9.92 -9.49 -12.34
N TRP A 500 -11.10 -8.93 -12.61
CA TRP A 500 -11.43 -8.39 -13.92
C TRP A 500 -10.53 -7.22 -14.33
N LYS A 501 -10.14 -6.37 -13.36
CA LYS A 501 -9.22 -5.25 -13.55
C LYS A 501 -7.82 -5.73 -13.86
N GLU A 502 -7.32 -6.71 -13.11
CA GLU A 502 -6.02 -7.33 -13.38
C GLU A 502 -5.98 -7.94 -14.79
N LEU A 503 -7.06 -8.63 -15.19
CA LEU A 503 -7.18 -9.23 -16.52
C LEU A 503 -7.23 -8.18 -17.64
N ASN A 504 -7.99 -7.10 -17.46
CA ASN A 504 -8.05 -6.03 -18.46
C ASN A 504 -6.74 -5.22 -18.52
N ALA A 505 -6.09 -4.98 -17.38
CA ALA A 505 -4.75 -4.39 -17.35
C ALA A 505 -3.74 -5.28 -18.08
N LEU A 506 -3.78 -6.59 -17.86
CA LEU A 506 -2.95 -7.55 -18.61
C LEU A 506 -3.24 -7.51 -20.10
N LYS A 507 -4.52 -7.55 -20.48
CA LYS A 507 -4.95 -7.47 -21.88
C LYS A 507 -4.35 -6.23 -22.54
N ASP A 508 -4.41 -5.08 -21.89
CA ASP A 508 -3.86 -3.84 -22.45
C ASP A 508 -2.33 -3.81 -22.54
N ILE A 509 -1.63 -4.39 -21.56
CA ILE A 509 -0.18 -4.59 -21.63
C ILE A 509 0.19 -5.48 -22.81
N VAL A 510 -0.50 -6.61 -22.98
CA VAL A 510 -0.22 -7.58 -24.04
C VAL A 510 -0.59 -7.03 -25.42
N MET A 511 -1.73 -6.36 -25.56
CA MET A 511 -2.18 -5.80 -26.84
C MET A 511 -1.32 -4.62 -27.31
N LYS A 512 -0.66 -3.91 -26.39
CA LYS A 512 0.25 -2.78 -26.68
C LYS A 512 1.68 -3.09 -26.22
N LEU A 513 2.10 -4.35 -26.38
CA LEU A 513 3.35 -4.88 -25.80
C LEU A 513 4.58 -4.03 -26.14
N SER A 514 4.71 -3.53 -27.38
CA SER A 514 5.86 -2.71 -27.78
C SER A 514 6.01 -1.42 -26.97
N SER A 515 4.89 -0.83 -26.54
CA SER A 515 4.86 0.40 -25.75
C SER A 515 4.80 0.13 -24.24
N ASN A 516 4.36 -1.07 -23.86
CA ASN A 516 4.09 -1.48 -22.49
C ASN A 516 5.09 -2.51 -21.95
N GLU A 517 6.13 -2.89 -22.72
CA GLU A 517 7.21 -3.81 -22.30
C GLU A 517 7.84 -3.35 -20.98
N LYS A 518 7.87 -2.04 -20.73
CA LYS A 518 8.37 -1.46 -19.49
C LYS A 518 7.67 -1.96 -18.22
N PHE A 519 6.41 -2.41 -18.31
CA PHE A 519 5.67 -2.95 -17.15
C PHE A 519 5.98 -4.42 -16.86
N LEU A 520 6.71 -5.10 -17.76
CA LEU A 520 7.10 -6.50 -17.59
C LEU A 520 8.48 -6.59 -16.93
N VAL A 521 8.59 -7.45 -15.92
CA VAL A 521 9.86 -7.70 -15.21
C VAL A 521 10.85 -8.44 -16.10
N GLU A 522 10.37 -9.39 -16.90
CA GLU A 522 11.17 -10.13 -17.86
C GLU A 522 11.08 -9.44 -19.22
N LYS A 523 12.24 -8.97 -19.72
CA LYS A 523 12.32 -8.33 -21.04
C LYS A 523 12.02 -9.37 -22.11
N VAL A 524 11.23 -8.98 -23.11
CA VAL A 524 10.90 -9.89 -24.21
C VAL A 524 12.17 -10.07 -25.06
N PRO A 525 12.60 -11.30 -25.38
CA PRO A 525 13.75 -11.51 -26.24
C PRO A 525 13.54 -10.79 -27.57
N ARG A 526 14.34 -9.74 -27.84
CA ARG A 526 14.33 -9.09 -29.15
C ARG A 526 15.08 -9.99 -30.12
N ALA A 527 14.44 -10.29 -31.26
CA ALA A 527 15.13 -10.96 -32.35
C ALA A 527 16.40 -10.16 -32.72
N PRO A 528 17.56 -10.80 -32.90
CA PRO A 528 18.77 -10.10 -33.28
C PRO A 528 18.53 -9.35 -34.59
N LEU A 529 18.82 -8.05 -34.59
CA LEU A 529 18.81 -7.23 -35.79
C LEU A 529 19.72 -7.91 -36.83
N PRO A 530 19.28 -8.04 -38.10
CA PRO A 530 20.12 -8.61 -39.14
C PRO A 530 21.39 -7.76 -39.23
N THR A 531 22.52 -8.37 -38.86
CA THR A 531 23.84 -7.79 -39.03
C THR A 531 24.01 -7.48 -40.51
N THR A 532 24.13 -6.21 -40.85
CA THR A 532 24.64 -5.78 -42.15
C THR A 532 26.04 -6.35 -42.29
N THR A 533 26.15 -7.49 -42.97
CA THR A 533 27.41 -8.09 -43.34
C THR A 533 28.18 -7.09 -44.20
N ALA A 534 29.27 -6.58 -43.64
CA ALA A 534 30.29 -5.88 -44.38
C ALA A 534 30.77 -6.76 -45.55
N LYS A 535 30.86 -6.13 -46.71
CA LYS A 535 31.36 -6.69 -47.97
C LYS A 535 32.74 -7.33 -47.73
N PRO A 536 32.99 -8.61 -48.08
CA PRO A 536 34.32 -9.19 -47.95
C PRO A 536 35.24 -8.61 -49.03
N THR A 537 36.33 -7.99 -48.60
CA THR A 537 37.47 -7.64 -49.45
C THR A 537 38.17 -8.92 -49.87
N THR A 538 38.37 -9.04 -51.18
CA THR A 538 39.12 -10.07 -51.89
C THR A 538 40.52 -10.28 -51.31
N THR A 539 40.88 -11.51 -50.97
CA THR A 539 42.28 -11.95 -51.04
C THR A 539 42.33 -13.38 -51.56
N THR A 540 42.96 -13.48 -52.72
CA THR A 540 43.18 -14.66 -53.54
C THR A 540 44.18 -15.59 -52.86
N THR A 541 43.82 -16.85 -52.63
CA THR A 541 44.81 -17.95 -52.69
C THR A 541 44.14 -19.23 -53.21
N ARG A 542 44.90 -19.95 -54.04
CA ARG A 542 44.45 -20.92 -55.03
C ARG A 542 45.14 -22.26 -54.75
N THR A 543 44.36 -23.31 -54.47
CA THR A 543 44.77 -24.74 -54.53
C THR A 543 43.50 -25.60 -54.47
N THR A 544 42.86 -25.91 -55.59
CA THR A 544 42.88 -27.18 -56.37
C THR A 544 42.34 -28.45 -55.68
N THR A 545 41.28 -29.01 -56.32
CA THR A 545 40.88 -30.44 -56.45
C THR A 545 40.33 -31.15 -55.20
N ARG A 546 39.30 -32.01 -55.22
CA ARG A 546 38.49 -32.69 -56.25
C ARG A 546 37.24 -33.32 -55.58
N THR A 547 36.22 -33.63 -56.39
CA THR A 547 35.19 -34.71 -56.24
C THR A 547 34.06 -34.61 -55.20
N SER A 548 32.87 -34.26 -55.71
CA SER A 548 31.53 -34.84 -55.40
C SER A 548 31.49 -36.35 -55.81
N PRO A 549 30.41 -37.16 -55.64
CA PRO A 549 29.00 -36.77 -55.45
C PRO A 549 28.12 -37.71 -54.57
N SER A 550 26.80 -37.52 -54.72
CA SER A 550 25.68 -38.40 -54.38
C SER A 550 25.10 -38.20 -52.97
N SER A 551 23.77 -38.18 -52.78
CA SER A 551 22.61 -38.31 -53.67
C SER A 551 21.37 -38.13 -52.77
N THR A 552 20.43 -37.22 -53.04
CA THR A 552 19.28 -37.40 -53.97
C THR A 552 17.97 -37.70 -53.23
N LYS A 553 17.06 -36.70 -53.33
CA LYS A 553 15.59 -36.78 -53.52
C LYS A 553 14.69 -37.25 -52.37
N SER A 554 13.41 -36.86 -52.26
CA SER A 554 12.49 -36.31 -53.27
C SER A 554 11.27 -35.64 -52.65
N THR A 555 10.86 -34.49 -53.22
CA THR A 555 9.50 -34.07 -53.70
C THR A 555 8.25 -34.32 -52.83
N THR A 556 7.27 -33.40 -52.74
CA THR A 556 6.37 -32.93 -53.83
C THR A 556 5.59 -31.67 -53.34
N ALA A 557 5.72 -30.47 -53.94
CA ALA A 557 4.84 -29.81 -54.95
C ALA A 557 3.32 -29.76 -54.57
N THR A 558 2.53 -28.67 -54.69
CA THR A 558 2.29 -27.72 -55.81
C THR A 558 1.40 -26.56 -55.27
N ALA A 559 1.79 -25.28 -55.26
CA ALA A 559 1.58 -24.19 -56.25
C ALA A 559 0.13 -23.77 -56.58
N GLN A 560 -0.18 -22.48 -56.35
CA GLN A 560 -0.91 -21.64 -57.31
C GLN A 560 -0.56 -20.16 -57.14
N GLN A 561 -0.05 -19.57 -58.22
CA GLN A 561 0.26 -18.14 -58.42
C GLN A 561 -0.93 -17.42 -59.06
N SER A 562 -1.02 -16.11 -58.85
CA SER A 562 -1.33 -15.18 -59.93
C SER A 562 -0.56 -13.86 -59.74
N SER A 563 -0.05 -13.35 -60.85
CA SER A 563 0.88 -12.24 -60.98
C SER A 563 0.27 -11.14 -61.84
N ALA A 564 0.56 -9.88 -61.54
CA ALA A 564 0.53 -8.80 -62.52
C ALA A 564 1.69 -7.82 -62.27
N THR A 565 2.56 -7.73 -63.28
CA THR A 565 3.72 -6.85 -63.46
C THR A 565 3.32 -5.44 -63.89
N SER A 566 4.02 -4.39 -63.41
CA SER A 566 4.53 -3.32 -64.30
C SER A 566 5.53 -2.36 -63.60
N ALA A 567 6.68 -2.22 -64.26
CA ALA A 567 7.59 -1.07 -64.43
C ALA A 567 8.00 -0.14 -63.26
N ARG A 568 9.33 0.01 -63.13
CA ARG A 568 10.07 1.07 -62.44
C ARG A 568 10.24 2.28 -63.39
N PRO A 569 10.28 3.51 -62.88
CA PRO A 569 11.57 4.21 -62.96
C PRO A 569 11.97 4.96 -61.68
N SER A 570 13.27 5.22 -61.64
CA SER A 570 14.05 5.88 -60.60
C SER A 570 13.55 7.28 -60.23
N THR A 571 13.40 7.55 -58.93
CA THR A 571 13.62 8.88 -58.35
C THR A 571 14.41 8.77 -57.06
N THR A 572 15.47 9.56 -57.03
CA THR A 572 16.37 9.86 -55.93
C THR A 572 15.62 10.12 -54.62
N ARG A 573 15.97 9.38 -53.55
CA ARG A 573 15.57 9.73 -52.19
C ARG A 573 16.31 11.01 -51.80
N PRO A 574 15.63 12.10 -51.40
CA PRO A 574 16.29 13.22 -50.78
C PRO A 574 16.84 12.78 -49.42
N VAL A 575 18.07 13.18 -49.14
CA VAL A 575 18.60 13.18 -47.77
C VAL A 575 17.78 14.20 -46.98
N THR A 576 16.89 13.73 -46.11
CA THR A 576 16.13 14.61 -45.22
C THR A 576 17.07 15.11 -44.12
N LEU A 577 17.42 16.40 -44.17
CA LEU A 577 17.97 17.14 -43.04
C LEU A 577 17.02 17.04 -41.82
N PRO A 578 17.53 17.02 -40.57
CA PRO A 578 16.68 16.92 -39.39
C PRO A 578 15.73 18.13 -39.28
N LYS A 579 14.43 17.84 -39.23
CA LYS A 579 13.35 18.82 -39.03
C LYS A 579 13.63 19.65 -37.76
N ALA A 580 13.60 20.97 -37.88
CA ALA A 580 13.44 21.87 -36.74
C ALA A 580 12.18 21.47 -35.94
N TYR A 581 12.21 21.60 -34.61
CA TYR A 581 11.03 21.36 -33.76
C TYR A 581 9.88 22.25 -34.25
N PRO A 582 8.78 21.69 -34.80
CA PRO A 582 7.64 22.50 -35.21
C PRO A 582 7.03 23.13 -33.96
N ILE A 583 6.63 24.40 -34.08
CA ILE A 583 5.98 25.13 -32.99
C ILE A 583 4.61 24.50 -32.72
N GLN A 584 4.37 24.08 -31.49
CA GLN A 584 3.13 23.46 -31.04
C GLN A 584 2.41 24.34 -30.01
N PRO A 585 1.09 24.19 -29.82
CA PRO A 585 0.37 24.91 -28.76
C PRO A 585 0.99 24.73 -27.37
N GLN A 586 1.52 23.54 -27.10
CA GLN A 586 2.26 23.18 -25.90
C GLN A 586 3.28 22.10 -26.26
N LEU A 587 4.51 22.22 -25.75
CA LEU A 587 5.60 21.27 -25.98
C LEU A 587 6.21 20.87 -24.63
N THR A 588 6.16 19.59 -24.31
CA THR A 588 6.86 19.04 -23.14
C THR A 588 8.25 18.59 -23.55
N LEU A 589 9.26 19.01 -22.81
CA LEU A 589 10.65 18.55 -22.96
C LEU A 589 11.10 17.89 -21.66
N VAL A 590 11.92 16.85 -21.78
CA VAL A 590 12.39 16.01 -20.68
C VAL A 590 13.92 16.13 -20.59
N LEU A 591 14.42 16.24 -19.37
CA LEU A 591 15.85 16.25 -19.06
C LEU A 591 16.40 14.82 -19.15
N SER A 592 17.69 14.68 -19.51
CA SER A 592 18.35 13.37 -19.59
C SER A 592 18.28 12.61 -18.26
N THR A 593 17.85 11.35 -18.21
CA THR A 593 17.81 10.57 -16.97
C THR A 593 19.18 10.50 -16.27
N THR A 594 19.25 10.93 -15.01
CA THR A 594 20.45 10.76 -14.16
C THR A 594 20.32 9.50 -13.32
N SER A 595 21.44 8.92 -12.90
CA SER A 595 21.53 7.79 -11.96
C SER A 595 22.42 8.08 -10.75
N ARG A 596 22.82 9.36 -10.54
CA ARG A 596 23.61 9.73 -9.36
C ARG A 596 22.78 9.55 -8.08
N ASN A 597 23.46 9.04 -7.06
CA ASN A 597 22.89 8.78 -5.75
C ASN A 597 23.69 9.56 -4.67
N PRO A 598 23.04 10.37 -3.82
CA PRO A 598 21.61 10.70 -3.84
C PRO A 598 21.23 11.65 -5.00
N PRO A 599 20.00 11.59 -5.55
CA PRO A 599 18.81 10.90 -5.02
C PRO A 599 18.41 9.58 -5.71
N GLY A 600 19.13 9.09 -6.73
CA GLY A 600 18.81 7.86 -7.46
C GLY A 600 18.37 8.13 -8.91
N GLU A 601 17.93 7.10 -9.63
CA GLU A 601 17.55 7.25 -11.04
C GLU A 601 16.25 8.06 -11.21
N HIS A 602 16.28 9.16 -11.97
CA HIS A 602 15.11 10.01 -12.24
C HIS A 602 15.33 10.99 -13.41
N SER A 603 14.27 11.72 -13.79
CA SER A 603 14.28 12.75 -14.84
C SER A 603 13.23 13.83 -14.60
N HIS A 604 13.55 15.09 -14.90
CA HIS A 604 12.56 16.16 -14.86
C HIS A 604 12.03 16.54 -16.24
N SER A 605 10.96 17.33 -16.27
CA SER A 605 10.38 17.88 -17.49
C SER A 605 10.07 19.37 -17.36
N ILE A 606 10.02 20.07 -18.48
CA ILE A 606 9.53 21.44 -18.61
C ILE A 606 8.44 21.50 -19.67
N GLU A 607 7.49 22.41 -19.49
CA GLU A 607 6.43 22.66 -20.48
C GLU A 607 6.64 24.04 -21.09
N LEU A 608 6.64 24.10 -22.42
CA LEU A 608 6.79 25.34 -23.18
C LEU A 608 5.47 25.66 -23.87
N THR A 609 4.97 26.87 -23.65
CA THR A 609 3.89 27.46 -24.43
C THR A 609 4.35 27.80 -25.85
N LYS A 610 3.39 28.06 -26.74
CA LYS A 610 3.68 28.52 -28.10
C LYS A 610 4.58 29.76 -28.14
N ASP A 611 4.32 30.76 -27.28
CA ASP A 611 5.09 32.01 -27.23
C ASP A 611 6.54 31.76 -26.77
N GLU A 612 6.73 30.92 -25.75
CA GLU A 612 8.06 30.56 -25.26
C GLU A 612 8.88 29.79 -26.30
N GLN A 613 8.24 28.89 -27.06
CA GLN A 613 8.88 28.20 -28.19
C GLN A 613 9.34 29.21 -29.26
N GLU A 614 8.48 30.16 -29.64
CA GLU A 614 8.81 31.20 -30.61
C GLU A 614 9.97 32.09 -30.14
N ARG A 615 9.99 32.47 -28.86
CA ARG A 615 11.05 33.28 -28.24
C ARG A 615 12.38 32.54 -28.16
N LEU A 616 12.36 31.28 -27.71
CA LEU A 616 13.55 30.44 -27.70
C LEU A 616 14.12 30.23 -29.10
N GLN A 617 13.26 29.96 -30.10
CA GLN A 617 13.68 29.81 -31.50
C GLN A 617 14.24 31.09 -32.14
N ARG A 618 13.95 32.27 -31.56
CA ARG A 618 14.60 33.56 -31.92
C ARG A 618 15.95 33.78 -31.22
N GLY A 619 16.40 32.82 -30.41
CA GLY A 619 17.68 32.87 -29.69
C GLY A 619 17.59 33.50 -28.30
N GLU A 620 16.40 33.80 -27.78
CA GLU A 620 16.24 34.22 -26.39
C GLU A 620 16.60 33.07 -25.42
N ILE A 621 17.03 33.44 -24.21
CA ILE A 621 17.26 32.49 -23.11
C ILE A 621 16.14 32.69 -22.09
N ILE A 622 15.40 31.62 -21.78
CA ILE A 622 14.25 31.66 -20.87
C ILE A 622 14.50 30.73 -19.67
N GLY A 623 14.12 31.18 -18.48
CA GLY A 623 14.21 30.40 -17.24
C GLY A 623 12.93 29.60 -16.97
N PHE A 624 13.09 28.35 -16.55
CA PHE A 624 12.01 27.44 -16.17
C PHE A 624 12.31 26.79 -14.83
N ILE A 625 11.26 26.44 -14.09
CA ILE A 625 11.35 25.51 -12.98
C ILE A 625 10.90 24.15 -13.51
N THR A 626 11.74 23.12 -13.35
CA THR A 626 11.41 21.77 -13.83
C THR A 626 10.32 21.13 -12.96
N SER A 627 9.67 20.07 -13.49
CA SER A 627 8.77 19.23 -12.70
C SER A 627 9.49 18.62 -11.51
N GLN A 628 8.75 18.30 -10.45
CA GLN A 628 9.31 17.68 -9.27
C GLN A 628 9.44 16.16 -9.48
N ASP A 629 10.64 15.64 -9.39
CA ASP A 629 10.92 14.19 -9.38
C ASP A 629 12.00 13.90 -8.33
N ASN A 630 11.97 12.71 -7.71
CA ASN A 630 12.84 12.37 -6.58
C ASN A 630 12.95 13.48 -5.51
N SER A 631 11.81 14.10 -5.18
CA SER A 631 11.67 15.14 -4.14
C SER A 631 12.44 16.45 -4.37
N HIS A 632 12.87 16.77 -5.59
CA HIS A 632 13.42 18.08 -5.94
C HIS A 632 13.07 18.53 -7.37
N SER A 633 13.45 19.76 -7.69
CA SER A 633 13.31 20.39 -9.02
C SER A 633 14.52 21.29 -9.27
N HIS A 634 14.77 21.65 -10.52
CA HIS A 634 15.83 22.59 -10.90
C HIS A 634 15.26 23.91 -11.40
N GLU A 635 16.01 24.99 -11.18
CA GLU A 635 15.86 26.22 -11.95
C GLU A 635 16.79 26.14 -13.16
N VAL A 636 16.23 25.97 -14.37
CA VAL A 636 17.00 25.81 -15.61
C VAL A 636 16.82 27.01 -16.53
N LYS A 637 17.89 27.46 -17.18
CA LYS A 637 17.83 28.40 -18.29
C LYS A 637 18.02 27.62 -19.59
N VAL A 638 17.11 27.81 -20.52
CA VAL A 638 17.05 27.07 -21.79
C VAL A 638 17.29 28.01 -22.96
N GLN A 639 18.00 27.52 -23.97
CA GLN A 639 18.25 28.17 -25.25
C GLN A 639 17.93 27.20 -26.39
N PHE A 640 17.51 27.71 -27.54
CA PHE A 640 17.42 26.91 -28.77
C PHE A 640 18.65 27.17 -29.66
N SER A 641 19.40 26.12 -29.96
CA SER A 641 20.57 26.13 -30.85
C SER A 641 20.70 24.78 -31.55
N ASP A 642 21.34 24.71 -32.71
CA ASP A 642 21.54 23.44 -33.45
C ASP A 642 20.26 22.62 -33.67
N ASN A 643 19.15 23.32 -33.94
CA ASN A 643 17.79 22.78 -34.06
C ASN A 643 17.28 22.02 -32.83
N ARG A 644 17.82 22.28 -31.64
CA ARG A 644 17.45 21.61 -30.38
C ARG A 644 17.38 22.58 -29.20
N TYR A 645 16.70 22.14 -28.15
CA TYR A 645 16.64 22.87 -26.89
C TYR A 645 17.76 22.38 -25.96
N HIS A 646 18.50 23.32 -25.38
CA HIS A 646 19.63 23.05 -24.50
C HIS A 646 19.48 23.82 -23.19
N ILE A 647 19.83 23.18 -22.09
CA ILE A 647 20.03 23.84 -20.81
C ILE A 647 21.39 24.53 -20.88
N VAL A 648 21.41 25.84 -20.64
CA VAL A 648 22.63 26.65 -20.56
C VAL A 648 23.02 26.98 -19.12
N SER A 649 22.07 26.89 -18.18
CA SER A 649 22.33 26.98 -16.74
C SER A 649 21.32 26.14 -15.96
N CYS A 650 21.78 25.52 -14.87
CA CYS A 650 20.98 24.75 -13.92
C CYS A 650 21.37 25.15 -12.49
N ASP A 651 20.42 25.63 -11.68
CA ASP A 651 20.61 26.10 -10.30
C ASP A 651 21.76 27.11 -10.15
N ALA A 652 21.78 28.11 -11.04
CA ALA A 652 22.81 29.14 -11.16
C ALA A 652 24.24 28.61 -11.45
N ARG A 653 24.36 27.36 -11.92
CA ARG A 653 25.62 26.75 -12.39
C ARG A 653 25.53 26.37 -13.86
N SER A 654 26.66 26.12 -14.50
CA SER A 654 26.69 25.51 -15.83
C SER A 654 26.37 24.01 -15.73
N PRO A 655 25.64 23.42 -16.70
CA PRO A 655 25.39 21.98 -16.73
C PRO A 655 26.70 21.16 -16.69
N PRO A 656 26.66 19.92 -16.17
CA PRO A 656 25.47 19.20 -15.72
C PRO A 656 24.88 19.75 -14.42
N CYS A 657 23.59 19.53 -14.19
CA CYS A 657 22.94 19.82 -12.91
C CYS A 657 23.63 19.08 -11.75
N TRP A 658 23.43 19.54 -10.50
CA TRP A 658 24.16 18.99 -9.34
C TRP A 658 23.92 17.49 -9.14
N ASP A 659 22.73 17.04 -9.51
CA ASP A 659 22.24 15.67 -9.45
C ASP A 659 22.55 14.86 -10.73
N GLY A 660 23.20 15.47 -11.74
CA GLY A 660 23.76 14.77 -12.91
C GLY A 660 22.97 14.87 -14.22
N HIS A 661 21.91 15.68 -14.31
CA HIS A 661 21.27 15.96 -15.60
C HIS A 661 22.23 16.68 -16.57
N THR A 662 22.32 16.19 -17.81
CA THR A 662 23.12 16.80 -18.88
C THR A 662 22.45 18.08 -19.40
N SER A 663 23.14 18.79 -20.30
CA SER A 663 22.64 19.98 -21.00
C SER A 663 21.45 19.71 -21.93
N CYS A 664 21.12 18.44 -22.18
CA CYS A 664 20.23 18.04 -23.27
C CYS A 664 18.77 17.90 -22.82
N LEU A 665 17.87 18.47 -23.63
CA LEU A 665 16.42 18.32 -23.52
C LEU A 665 15.90 17.56 -24.74
N THR A 666 15.08 16.55 -24.51
CA THR A 666 14.44 15.76 -25.58
C THR A 666 12.94 15.76 -25.44
N SER A 667 12.21 15.55 -26.54
CA SER A 667 10.77 15.25 -26.42
C SER A 667 10.56 13.87 -25.77
N PRO A 668 9.41 13.60 -25.12
CA PRO A 668 9.11 12.29 -24.51
C PRO A 668 9.19 11.10 -25.48
N THR A 669 9.15 11.35 -26.79
CA THR A 669 9.26 10.35 -27.86
C THR A 669 10.69 10.14 -28.36
N GLU A 670 11.62 11.02 -28.01
CA GLU A 670 13.05 10.94 -28.37
C GLU A 670 13.84 10.33 -27.20
N TYR A 671 14.19 9.05 -27.36
CA TYR A 671 14.69 8.22 -26.26
C TYR A 671 16.17 8.40 -25.90
N LYS A 672 16.93 9.24 -26.61
CA LYS A 672 18.36 9.47 -26.32
C LYS A 672 18.81 10.86 -26.73
N CYS A 673 19.56 11.51 -25.85
CA CYS A 673 20.48 12.55 -26.25
C CYS A 673 21.51 11.92 -27.21
N PRO A 674 21.72 12.47 -28.41
CA PRO A 674 22.84 12.07 -29.25
C PRO A 674 24.11 12.17 -28.41
N ALA A 675 25.00 11.18 -28.51
CA ALA A 675 26.29 11.26 -27.86
C ALA A 675 26.89 12.62 -28.21
N GLU A 676 27.12 13.48 -27.21
CA GLU A 676 28.01 14.61 -27.39
C GLU A 676 29.31 13.98 -27.88
N GLU A 677 29.65 14.18 -29.15
CA GLU A 677 31.01 13.92 -29.61
C GLU A 677 31.86 14.78 -28.68
N THR A 678 32.53 14.12 -27.74
CA THR A 678 33.54 14.74 -26.90
C THR A 678 34.63 15.20 -27.86
N VAL A 679 34.50 16.42 -28.37
CA VAL A 679 35.61 17.13 -28.99
C VAL A 679 36.57 17.37 -27.85
N SER A 680 37.59 16.51 -27.77
CA SER A 680 38.67 16.69 -26.83
C SER A 680 39.28 18.06 -27.07
N LEU A 681 39.47 18.84 -26.01
CA LEU A 681 40.17 20.13 -26.02
C LEU A 681 41.61 20.03 -26.58
N THR A 682 42.14 18.82 -26.80
CA THR A 682 43.39 18.59 -27.52
C THR A 682 43.28 18.70 -29.05
N ASP A 683 42.10 18.57 -29.65
CA ASP A 683 41.92 18.64 -31.12
C ASP A 683 41.68 20.07 -31.63
N LEU A 684 41.44 21.03 -30.73
CA LEU A 684 41.30 22.46 -31.05
C LEU A 684 42.63 23.22 -31.00
N LEU A 685 43.68 22.65 -30.40
CA LEU A 685 45.00 23.29 -30.30
C LEU A 685 45.98 22.86 -31.40
N THR A 686 45.65 21.85 -32.21
CA THR A 686 46.47 21.39 -33.35
C THR A 686 46.02 21.94 -34.71
N LYS A 687 44.98 22.78 -34.75
CA LYS A 687 44.49 23.43 -36.00
C LYS A 687 44.72 24.95 -36.07
N ALA A 688 45.50 25.52 -35.16
CA ALA A 688 45.81 26.96 -35.14
C ALA A 688 47.25 27.30 -35.60
N THR A 689 47.99 26.37 -36.22
CA THR A 689 49.36 26.66 -36.73
C THR A 689 49.59 26.35 -38.21
N ASP A 690 48.58 26.01 -39.01
CA ASP A 690 48.76 25.89 -40.46
C ASP A 690 47.48 26.32 -41.22
N ALA A 691 47.33 27.63 -41.41
CA ALA A 691 46.68 28.34 -42.54
C ALA A 691 46.24 29.76 -42.12
#